data_AF-A0A7H0YCY6-F1
#
_entry.id   AF-A0A7H0YCY6-F1
#
_cell.length_a   1.000
_cell.length_b   1.000
_cell.length_c   1.000
_cell.angle_alpha   90.00
_cell.angle_beta   90.00
_cell.angle_gamma   90.00
#
_symmetry.space_group_name_H-M   'P 1'
#
loop_
_entity.id
_entity.type
_entity.pdbx_description
1 polymer ?
#
loop_
_entity_poly.entity_id
_entity_poly.type
_entity_poly.pdbx_seq_one_letter_code
_entity_poly.pdbx_strand_id
1 'polypeptide(L)'
;MRILIGSPVHQKPEILSLFLQALERLEAPDVLPDYLFVDDNDNPTSSQWLADFSNRLPGRVLPLLTGSQQVENRSDEHTHYWPPALVWKVAGFKNRLIDYALQHNYDALFLVDSDLILHSRTLCKLVEAEKDIVSEIFWTRWQPEGPLLPQVWVSDEYNLFHREEGEVLSAEERAQRELHFIHQLHVPGLYEVGGLGACTLIRRRALEAGIHFGKIKNVSYWGEDRHFCIRAAAFGFPLFVDTHYPAMHLYREADRIKAEQLLFTLKYFTTSSVHTDHSEHLAYLDHSDTSTNSPAFNRSASSSPSKFPEPPVIPYDLRESAVFAKYTADSFVVPQTFSGPRQSELHTPPVSKPKLTLTMTVYNEADRKLIDVLRSHREYIDEAVIIDDGSQDDSGELCREILKGIPLRLIRNETASFTNELELRKQQWRETLASSPEWILNMDADEMFESRFAQGVHSLLAGTKADTICFRLFDMWSSTHYRDDDYWQAHQYYRPFLIRYKEGFPYKWKEQSLHCGRFPKNVLDLPSEISNYRIQHWGWCTPAIRMAKFQRYQLLDPSARYGWKEQYESILDPNPRLTLWVDQDNINVEKETAPEYEAAHQVNDMDVAEISSVQVINNSDLQIKSETKDLLYSKCKLCGSSDTAVFHSYERFTLMGCGSCGLVFRNDVDHIQPEDMIAEIYNAEWVAMRDSAAASTYGDHALFGLMLLDMFSTGKGKLLEIGSGTGEFIHAALQAGWDAVGIEPSIDSRAYAKYKYDVDLLPGYWGDEAEEDTDLLLDHKYEAVACWHVLEHIADPVTFLTDLREQLQPDGTIYITVPNKNSFTNEAYGVYSPLFTEEDHLYHYSEHTLALLLAKSGLRPVALFTRQLPSGLDALLQAHPLYGELTLTEQMGLLAKLQGEKRGHELCCVARVI
;
A
#
# COMPACT_ATOMS: atom_id res chain seq x y z
N MET A 1 18.07 -25.45 -30.45
CA MET A 1 18.45 -26.30 -29.30
C MET A 1 17.38 -27.38 -29.12
N ARG A 2 17.74 -28.65 -28.91
CA ARG A 2 16.82 -29.75 -28.58
C ARG A 2 16.75 -29.93 -27.08
N ILE A 3 15.57 -29.76 -26.50
CA ILE A 3 15.36 -29.89 -25.06
C ILE A 3 14.41 -31.04 -24.78
N LEU A 4 14.77 -31.87 -23.79
CA LEU A 4 13.88 -32.88 -23.24
C LEU A 4 13.24 -32.31 -21.97
N ILE A 5 11.92 -32.18 -21.93
CA ILE A 5 11.18 -31.91 -20.68
C ILE A 5 10.86 -33.25 -20.04
N GLY A 6 11.42 -33.49 -18.87
CA GLY A 6 11.34 -34.76 -18.16
C GLY A 6 10.64 -34.63 -16.81
N SER A 7 9.68 -35.50 -16.52
CA SER A 7 9.00 -35.50 -15.21
C SER A 7 8.67 -36.92 -14.73
N PRO A 8 9.07 -37.29 -13.50
CA PRO A 8 8.43 -38.38 -12.78
C PRO A 8 7.02 -37.98 -12.32
N VAL A 9 6.02 -38.80 -12.64
CA VAL A 9 4.61 -38.46 -12.40
C VAL A 9 3.94 -39.48 -11.48
N HIS A 10 3.57 -39.01 -10.29
CA HIS A 10 2.72 -39.71 -9.34
C HIS A 10 1.76 -38.68 -8.75
N GLN A 11 0.60 -38.45 -9.37
CA GLN A 11 -0.32 -37.38 -9.03
C GLN A 11 -1.78 -37.82 -9.08
N LYS A 12 -2.63 -37.11 -8.33
CA LYS A 12 -4.08 -37.19 -8.50
C LYS A 12 -4.46 -36.60 -9.87
N PRO A 13 -5.54 -37.06 -10.53
CA PRO A 13 -5.94 -36.55 -11.83
C PRO A 13 -6.01 -35.01 -11.83
N GLU A 14 -6.67 -34.42 -10.84
CA GLU A 14 -6.96 -33.00 -10.77
C GLU A 14 -5.71 -32.13 -10.78
N ILE A 15 -4.64 -32.53 -10.09
CA ILE A 15 -3.35 -31.84 -10.10
C ILE A 15 -2.65 -32.06 -11.44
N LEU A 16 -2.63 -33.31 -11.92
CA LEU A 16 -2.00 -33.68 -13.16
C LEU A 16 -2.57 -32.91 -14.36
N SER A 17 -3.89 -32.68 -14.42
CA SER A 17 -4.48 -31.89 -15.52
C SER A 17 -3.96 -30.45 -15.55
N LEU A 18 -3.76 -29.83 -14.39
CA LEU A 18 -3.26 -28.47 -14.29
C LEU A 18 -1.79 -28.41 -14.75
N PHE A 19 -0.97 -29.37 -14.32
CA PHE A 19 0.41 -29.54 -14.77
C PHE A 19 0.50 -29.70 -16.29
N LEU A 20 -0.27 -30.62 -16.86
CA LEU A 20 -0.28 -30.87 -18.30
C LEU A 20 -0.76 -29.65 -19.11
N GLN A 21 -1.78 -28.93 -18.62
CA GLN A 21 -2.24 -27.67 -19.22
C GLN A 21 -1.15 -26.58 -19.20
N ALA A 22 -0.35 -26.51 -18.12
CA ALA A 22 0.76 -25.58 -18.04
C ALA A 22 1.85 -25.90 -19.08
N LEU A 23 2.19 -27.19 -19.25
CA LEU A 23 3.15 -27.63 -20.27
C LEU A 23 2.70 -27.32 -21.70
N GLU A 24 1.40 -27.46 -22.02
CA GLU A 24 0.85 -27.12 -23.35
C GLU A 24 1.05 -25.65 -23.72
N ARG A 25 1.18 -24.77 -22.72
CA ARG A 25 1.27 -23.32 -22.88
C ARG A 25 2.70 -22.79 -22.87
N LEU A 26 3.71 -23.65 -22.68
CA LEU A 26 5.09 -23.21 -22.70
C LEU A 26 5.46 -22.62 -24.07
N GLU A 27 5.91 -21.38 -24.05
CA GLU A 27 6.47 -20.72 -25.21
C GLU A 27 7.89 -21.24 -25.45
N ALA A 28 8.18 -21.55 -26.71
CA ALA A 28 9.49 -22.03 -27.13
C ALA A 28 9.71 -21.71 -28.62
N PRO A 29 9.79 -20.42 -29.00
CA PRO A 29 9.86 -20.02 -30.41
C PRO A 29 11.11 -20.58 -31.12
N ASP A 30 12.25 -20.69 -30.40
CA ASP A 30 13.53 -21.14 -30.94
C ASP A 30 13.99 -22.53 -30.45
N VAL A 31 13.11 -23.21 -29.70
CA VAL A 31 13.38 -24.49 -29.05
C VAL A 31 12.21 -25.43 -29.28
N LEU A 32 12.46 -26.64 -29.77
CA LEU A 32 11.43 -27.67 -29.87
C LEU A 32 11.58 -28.62 -28.67
N PRO A 33 10.72 -28.52 -27.64
CA PRO A 33 10.75 -29.46 -26.53
C PRO A 33 10.11 -30.79 -26.93
N ASP A 34 10.82 -31.87 -26.65
CA ASP A 34 10.27 -33.23 -26.57
C ASP A 34 9.91 -33.52 -25.11
N TYR A 35 8.88 -34.32 -24.84
CA TYR A 35 8.41 -34.64 -23.50
C TYR A 35 8.62 -36.11 -23.18
N LEU A 36 9.12 -36.43 -21.99
CA LEU A 36 9.26 -37.80 -21.50
C LEU A 36 8.82 -37.91 -20.05
N PHE A 37 7.78 -38.71 -19.81
CA PHE A 37 7.23 -38.92 -18.49
C PHE A 37 7.56 -40.33 -17.96
N VAL A 38 7.85 -40.41 -16.67
CA VAL A 38 7.85 -41.69 -15.94
C VAL A 38 6.50 -41.82 -15.24
N ASP A 39 5.65 -42.71 -15.73
CA ASP A 39 4.34 -42.98 -15.12
C ASP A 39 4.53 -43.90 -13.90
N ASP A 40 4.42 -43.31 -12.71
CA ASP A 40 4.46 -44.00 -11.42
C ASP A 40 3.11 -43.92 -10.70
N ASN A 41 2.02 -43.56 -11.39
CA ASN A 41 0.71 -43.38 -10.80
C ASN A 41 0.09 -44.72 -10.36
N ASP A 42 -0.54 -44.73 -9.18
CA ASP A 42 -1.43 -45.83 -8.76
C ASP A 42 -2.88 -45.62 -9.25
N ASN A 43 -3.23 -44.40 -9.67
CA ASN A 43 -4.57 -44.04 -10.15
C ASN A 43 -4.68 -44.25 -11.68
N PRO A 44 -5.54 -45.17 -12.17
CA PRO A 44 -5.68 -45.45 -13.59
C PRO A 44 -6.09 -44.25 -14.45
N THR A 45 -6.88 -43.31 -13.89
CA THR A 45 -7.27 -42.08 -14.58
C THR A 45 -6.07 -41.17 -14.83
N SER A 46 -5.12 -41.11 -13.89
CA SER A 46 -3.92 -40.28 -14.03
C SER A 46 -2.98 -40.84 -15.09
N SER A 47 -2.77 -42.16 -15.09
CA SER A 47 -2.07 -42.87 -16.18
C SER A 47 -2.75 -42.65 -17.54
N GLN A 48 -4.09 -42.68 -17.57
CA GLN A 48 -4.85 -42.41 -18.80
C GLN A 48 -4.66 -40.96 -19.27
N TRP A 49 -4.64 -39.97 -18.37
CA TRP A 49 -4.42 -38.56 -18.75
C TRP A 49 -3.01 -38.32 -19.31
N LEU A 50 -1.98 -38.99 -18.78
CA LEU A 50 -0.64 -38.99 -19.37
C LEU A 50 -0.63 -39.63 -20.77
N ALA A 51 -1.32 -40.75 -20.94
CA ALA A 51 -1.45 -41.38 -22.26
C ALA A 51 -2.20 -40.49 -23.26
N ASP A 52 -3.28 -39.83 -22.83
CA ASP A 52 -4.07 -38.91 -23.65
C ASP A 52 -3.27 -37.67 -24.03
N PHE A 53 -2.50 -37.10 -23.10
CA PHE A 53 -1.55 -36.04 -23.42
C PHE A 53 -0.53 -36.47 -24.47
N SER A 54 -0.01 -37.69 -24.34
CA SER A 54 0.92 -38.27 -25.30
C SER A 54 0.31 -38.36 -26.71
N ASN A 55 -0.98 -38.66 -26.79
CA ASN A 55 -1.71 -38.74 -28.06
C ASN A 55 -2.07 -37.36 -28.65
N ARG A 56 -2.23 -36.32 -27.81
CA ARG A 56 -2.60 -34.95 -28.24
C ARG A 56 -1.46 -34.19 -28.91
N LEU A 57 -0.20 -34.57 -28.64
CA LEU A 57 1.01 -33.96 -29.22
C LEU A 57 1.81 -35.00 -30.03
N PRO A 58 1.28 -35.47 -31.17
CA PRO A 58 1.88 -36.58 -31.91
C PRO A 58 3.31 -36.23 -32.37
N GLY A 59 4.26 -37.11 -32.02
CA GLY A 59 5.67 -36.98 -32.38
C GLY A 59 6.53 -36.14 -31.44
N ARG A 60 5.96 -35.56 -30.37
CA ARG A 60 6.71 -34.78 -29.36
C ARG A 60 6.68 -35.38 -27.97
N VAL A 61 5.66 -36.18 -27.63
CA VAL A 61 5.63 -36.92 -26.37
C VAL A 61 6.09 -38.35 -26.62
N LEU A 62 7.14 -38.75 -25.91
CA LEU A 62 7.80 -40.03 -26.06
C LEU A 62 7.06 -41.12 -25.25
N PRO A 63 7.22 -42.41 -25.63
CA PRO A 63 6.57 -43.51 -24.91
C PRO A 63 6.86 -43.45 -23.41
N LEU A 64 5.79 -43.56 -22.61
CA LEU A 64 5.87 -43.50 -21.16
C LEU A 64 6.84 -44.56 -20.62
N LEU A 65 7.71 -44.13 -19.70
CA LEU A 65 8.54 -45.05 -18.93
C LEU A 65 7.72 -45.60 -17.77
N THR A 66 7.68 -46.92 -17.61
CA THR A 66 7.01 -47.53 -16.44
C THR A 66 7.79 -47.28 -15.16
N GLY A 67 7.09 -46.91 -14.08
CA GLY A 67 7.60 -46.94 -12.72
C GLY A 67 7.98 -48.36 -12.29
N SER A 68 9.09 -48.52 -11.58
CA SER A 68 9.52 -49.81 -11.05
C SER A 68 9.50 -49.77 -9.51
N GLN A 69 8.75 -50.70 -8.91
CA GLN A 69 8.54 -50.96 -7.47
C GLN A 69 7.46 -50.09 -6.79
N GLN A 70 6.42 -50.75 -6.26
CA GLN A 70 5.46 -50.13 -5.32
C GLN A 70 6.14 -49.92 -3.97
N VAL A 71 6.21 -48.67 -3.53
CA VAL A 71 6.63 -48.28 -2.19
C VAL A 71 5.43 -47.55 -1.60
N GLU A 72 4.85 -48.09 -0.51
CA GLU A 72 3.70 -47.46 0.15
C GLU A 72 4.04 -46.02 0.56
N ASN A 73 3.30 -45.06 0.02
CA ASN A 73 3.37 -43.66 0.38
C ASN A 73 2.29 -43.35 1.42
N ARG A 74 2.65 -42.65 2.51
CA ARG A 74 1.69 -42.05 3.44
C ARG A 74 1.91 -40.54 3.41
N SER A 75 0.99 -39.84 2.76
CA SER A 75 0.87 -38.39 2.83
C SER A 75 -0.39 -38.03 3.62
N ASP A 76 -0.26 -37.13 4.60
CA ASP A 76 -1.38 -36.48 5.30
C ASP A 76 -1.25 -34.95 5.21
N GLU A 77 -2.29 -34.20 5.61
CA GLU A 77 -2.36 -32.73 5.50
C GLU A 77 -1.29 -31.98 6.33
N HIS A 78 -0.50 -32.69 7.12
CA HIS A 78 0.42 -32.11 8.10
C HIS A 78 1.88 -32.55 7.89
N THR A 79 2.15 -33.70 7.24
CA THR A 79 3.52 -34.18 6.96
C THR A 79 3.63 -35.04 5.68
N HIS A 80 4.50 -34.64 4.75
CA HIS A 80 4.98 -35.52 3.68
C HIS A 80 6.17 -36.35 4.19
N TYR A 81 5.92 -37.48 4.85
CA TYR A 81 7.00 -38.39 5.21
C TYR A 81 7.45 -39.18 3.98
N TRP A 82 8.58 -38.79 3.39
CA TRP A 82 9.21 -39.51 2.28
C TRP A 82 10.17 -40.58 2.82
N PRO A 83 9.81 -41.87 2.79
CA PRO A 83 10.73 -42.93 3.22
C PRO A 83 11.96 -42.93 2.30
N PRO A 84 13.17 -43.24 2.81
CA PRO A 84 14.40 -43.22 2.01
C PRO A 84 14.30 -44.04 0.71
N ALA A 85 13.55 -45.15 0.72
CA ALA A 85 13.31 -45.95 -0.49
C ALA A 85 12.62 -45.16 -1.61
N LEU A 86 11.68 -44.26 -1.28
CA LEU A 86 10.97 -43.43 -2.25
C LEU A 86 11.89 -42.36 -2.85
N VAL A 87 12.71 -41.70 -2.01
CA VAL A 87 13.73 -40.74 -2.47
C VAL A 87 14.67 -41.38 -3.49
N TRP A 88 15.20 -42.57 -3.19
CA TRP A 88 16.12 -43.26 -4.11
C TRP A 88 15.42 -43.84 -5.35
N LYS A 89 14.12 -44.14 -5.26
CA LYS A 89 13.29 -44.49 -6.42
C LYS A 89 13.14 -43.30 -7.36
N VAL A 90 12.80 -42.11 -6.85
CA VAL A 90 12.72 -40.87 -7.65
C VAL A 90 14.08 -40.49 -8.23
N ALA A 91 15.16 -40.65 -7.47
CA ALA A 91 16.52 -40.51 -8.00
C ALA A 91 16.78 -41.43 -9.20
N GLY A 92 16.31 -42.68 -9.13
CA GLY A 92 16.35 -43.62 -10.25
C GLY A 92 15.57 -43.15 -11.48
N PHE A 93 14.40 -42.55 -11.27
CA PHE A 93 13.60 -41.97 -12.36
C PHE A 93 14.29 -40.77 -13.02
N LYS A 94 14.77 -39.81 -12.23
CA LYS A 94 15.54 -38.66 -12.73
C LYS A 94 16.79 -39.11 -13.50
N ASN A 95 17.50 -40.15 -13.02
CA ASN A 95 18.65 -40.71 -13.74
C ASN A 95 18.27 -41.37 -15.07
N ARG A 96 17.13 -42.07 -15.16
CA ARG A 96 16.64 -42.62 -16.45
C ARG A 96 16.35 -41.52 -17.47
N LEU A 97 15.84 -40.37 -17.01
CA LEU A 97 15.63 -39.19 -17.87
C LEU A 97 16.95 -38.60 -18.35
N ILE A 98 17.97 -38.54 -17.49
CA ILE A 98 19.36 -38.15 -17.87
C ILE A 98 19.92 -39.12 -18.92
N ASP A 99 19.84 -40.43 -18.67
CA ASP A 99 20.35 -41.45 -19.58
C ASP A 99 19.69 -41.34 -20.96
N TYR A 100 18.37 -41.11 -20.98
CA TYR A 100 17.63 -40.91 -22.22
C TYR A 100 18.09 -39.64 -22.95
N ALA A 101 18.23 -38.52 -22.24
CA ALA A 101 18.70 -37.26 -22.82
C ALA A 101 20.08 -37.42 -23.48
N LEU A 102 21.00 -38.13 -22.82
CA LEU A 102 22.34 -38.43 -23.34
C LEU A 102 22.30 -39.37 -24.54
N GLN A 103 21.59 -40.50 -24.45
CA GLN A 103 21.49 -41.51 -25.52
C GLN A 103 20.89 -40.93 -26.81
N HIS A 104 19.93 -40.02 -26.68
CA HIS A 104 19.21 -39.41 -27.80
C HIS A 104 19.73 -38.02 -28.19
N ASN A 105 20.91 -37.64 -27.69
CA ASN A 105 21.64 -36.44 -28.06
C ASN A 105 20.84 -35.14 -27.89
N TYR A 106 20.18 -34.96 -26.75
CA TYR A 106 19.57 -33.68 -26.40
C TYR A 106 20.63 -32.65 -25.96
N ASP A 107 20.35 -31.37 -26.18
CA ASP A 107 21.22 -30.25 -25.78
C ASP A 107 20.99 -29.84 -24.32
N ALA A 108 19.79 -30.11 -23.79
CA ALA A 108 19.49 -30.00 -22.36
C ALA A 108 18.33 -30.90 -21.95
N LEU A 109 18.27 -31.16 -20.64
CA LEU A 109 17.15 -31.78 -19.94
C LEU A 109 16.54 -30.74 -18.98
N PHE A 110 15.25 -30.46 -19.12
CA PHE A 110 14.48 -29.67 -18.17
C PHE A 110 13.67 -30.61 -17.28
N LEU A 111 14.13 -30.79 -16.04
CA LEU A 111 13.41 -31.58 -15.03
C LEU A 111 12.36 -30.71 -14.35
N VAL A 112 11.11 -31.15 -14.38
CA VAL A 112 9.98 -30.45 -13.77
C VAL A 112 9.17 -31.44 -12.95
N ASP A 113 8.97 -31.16 -11.67
CA ASP A 113 8.09 -31.96 -10.82
C ASP A 113 6.61 -31.75 -11.23
N SER A 114 5.81 -32.81 -11.10
CA SER A 114 4.45 -32.89 -11.66
C SER A 114 3.37 -32.13 -10.88
N ASP A 115 3.76 -31.42 -9.82
CA ASP A 115 2.94 -30.52 -8.99
C ASP A 115 3.29 -29.04 -9.21
N LEU A 116 4.08 -28.69 -10.23
CA LEU A 116 4.44 -27.31 -10.55
C LEU A 116 3.60 -26.75 -11.71
N ILE A 117 3.08 -25.54 -11.54
CA ILE A 117 2.46 -24.76 -12.62
C ILE A 117 3.48 -23.72 -13.09
N LEU A 118 3.94 -23.87 -14.33
CA LEU A 118 4.95 -23.02 -14.93
C LEU A 118 4.32 -21.82 -15.65
N HIS A 119 5.04 -20.70 -15.65
CA HIS A 119 4.75 -19.57 -16.52
C HIS A 119 5.10 -19.93 -17.97
N SER A 120 4.35 -19.43 -18.95
CA SER A 120 4.57 -19.73 -20.39
C SER A 120 6.01 -19.48 -20.83
N ARG A 121 6.62 -18.38 -20.40
CA ARG A 121 8.02 -17.98 -20.70
C ARG A 121 9.10 -18.63 -19.84
N THR A 122 8.78 -19.49 -18.87
CA THR A 122 9.79 -20.12 -17.98
C THR A 122 10.88 -20.82 -18.80
N LEU A 123 10.51 -21.65 -19.80
CA LEU A 123 11.49 -22.38 -20.60
C LEU A 123 12.40 -21.44 -21.39
N CYS A 124 11.85 -20.43 -22.06
CA CYS A 124 12.63 -19.41 -22.78
C CYS A 124 13.64 -18.75 -21.84
N LYS A 125 13.20 -18.33 -20.66
CA LYS A 125 14.04 -17.60 -19.71
C LYS A 125 15.22 -18.43 -19.19
N LEU A 126 14.98 -19.70 -18.84
CA LEU A 126 16.04 -20.60 -18.40
C LEU A 126 17.05 -20.90 -19.53
N VAL A 127 16.58 -20.94 -20.79
CA VAL A 127 17.48 -21.11 -21.95
C VAL A 127 18.31 -19.84 -22.17
N GLU A 128 17.71 -18.65 -22.08
CA GLU A 128 18.38 -17.34 -22.19
C GLU A 128 19.42 -17.10 -21.10
N ALA A 129 19.27 -17.71 -19.92
CA ALA A 129 20.21 -17.53 -18.80
C ALA A 129 21.64 -18.01 -19.10
N GLU A 130 21.84 -18.85 -20.14
CA GLU A 130 23.16 -19.35 -20.55
C GLU A 130 23.98 -20.03 -19.43
N LYS A 131 23.31 -20.59 -18.40
CA LYS A 131 23.93 -21.41 -17.33
C LYS A 131 23.80 -22.91 -17.52
N ASP A 132 24.85 -23.67 -17.21
CA ASP A 132 24.81 -25.14 -17.36
C ASP A 132 23.75 -25.81 -16.48
N ILE A 133 23.51 -25.26 -15.29
CA ILE A 133 22.49 -25.73 -14.36
C ILE A 133 21.78 -24.49 -13.79
N VAL A 134 20.49 -24.36 -14.09
CA VAL A 134 19.65 -23.26 -13.61
C VAL A 134 18.26 -23.76 -13.24
N SER A 135 17.74 -23.28 -12.13
CA SER A 135 16.38 -23.60 -11.66
C SER A 135 15.49 -22.37 -11.70
N GLU A 136 14.21 -22.54 -12.06
CA GLU A 136 13.21 -21.50 -11.82
C GLU A 136 12.79 -21.53 -10.35
N ILE A 137 12.72 -20.37 -9.69
CA ILE A 137 12.31 -20.28 -8.29
C ILE A 137 10.86 -20.72 -8.10
N PHE A 138 10.57 -21.40 -6.98
CA PHE A 138 9.22 -21.53 -6.47
C PHE A 138 9.23 -21.52 -4.94
N TRP A 139 8.08 -21.20 -4.39
CA TRP A 139 7.94 -20.92 -2.97
C TRP A 139 6.98 -21.92 -2.33
N THR A 140 7.37 -22.50 -1.20
CA THR A 140 6.58 -23.54 -0.54
C THR A 140 6.42 -23.27 0.94
N ARG A 141 5.20 -23.52 1.44
CA ARG A 141 4.90 -23.52 2.87
C ARG A 141 4.82 -24.95 3.38
N TRP A 142 5.93 -25.51 3.82
CA TRP A 142 6.03 -26.94 4.18
C TRP A 142 5.14 -27.34 5.37
N GLN A 143 4.98 -26.43 6.33
CA GLN A 143 4.02 -26.54 7.43
C GLN A 143 2.83 -25.62 7.13
N PRO A 144 1.60 -25.92 7.58
CA PRO A 144 0.51 -24.95 7.53
C PRO A 144 1.04 -23.67 8.16
N GLU A 145 1.43 -23.75 9.44
CA GLU A 145 2.23 -22.85 10.31
C GLU A 145 3.38 -22.01 9.72
N GLY A 146 4.00 -22.48 8.65
CA GLY A 146 5.38 -22.12 8.34
C GLY A 146 5.55 -20.80 7.59
N PRO A 147 6.75 -20.22 7.63
CA PRO A 147 7.14 -19.22 6.65
C PRO A 147 7.13 -19.83 5.25
N LEU A 148 6.91 -18.98 4.24
CA LEU A 148 7.08 -19.36 2.85
C LEU A 148 8.58 -19.38 2.53
N LEU A 149 9.09 -20.52 2.08
CA LEU A 149 10.53 -20.72 1.87
C LEU A 149 10.82 -21.18 0.43
N PRO A 150 11.97 -20.78 -0.15
CA PRO A 150 12.32 -21.11 -1.53
C PRO A 150 12.81 -22.56 -1.63
N GLN A 151 12.71 -23.22 -2.78
CA GLN A 151 13.30 -24.56 -2.93
C GLN A 151 14.84 -24.57 -2.94
N VAL A 152 15.48 -23.41 -3.13
CA VAL A 152 16.93 -23.24 -3.22
C VAL A 152 17.57 -22.83 -1.89
N TRP A 153 18.87 -23.04 -1.74
CA TRP A 153 19.60 -22.72 -0.51
C TRP A 153 21.06 -22.31 -0.75
N VAL A 154 21.70 -21.72 0.26
CA VAL A 154 23.08 -21.20 0.19
C VAL A 154 24.12 -22.30 0.45
N SER A 155 23.93 -23.14 1.47
CA SER A 155 24.89 -24.22 1.78
C SER A 155 24.27 -25.38 2.57
N ASP A 156 25.01 -26.50 2.65
CA ASP A 156 24.74 -27.63 3.54
C ASP A 156 23.31 -28.22 3.45
N GLU A 157 22.71 -28.53 4.60
CA GLU A 157 21.36 -29.08 4.75
C GLU A 157 20.32 -27.96 4.81
N TYR A 158 20.34 -27.08 3.79
CA TYR A 158 19.37 -25.98 3.62
C TYR A 158 19.62 -24.75 4.50
N ASN A 159 20.89 -24.33 4.63
CA ASN A 159 21.19 -23.02 5.21
C ASN A 159 20.81 -21.92 4.20
N LEU A 160 20.06 -20.93 4.65
CA LEU A 160 19.59 -19.80 3.85
C LEU A 160 20.45 -18.54 4.06
N PHE A 161 21.68 -18.68 4.56
CA PHE A 161 22.57 -17.57 4.86
C PHE A 161 24.01 -17.90 4.50
N HIS A 162 24.77 -16.86 4.15
CA HIS A 162 26.21 -16.98 3.95
C HIS A 162 26.95 -16.96 5.29
N ARG A 163 27.98 -17.80 5.39
CA ARG A 163 28.89 -17.86 6.52
C ARG A 163 30.32 -18.06 6.02
N GLU A 164 31.23 -17.24 6.53
CA GLU A 164 32.69 -17.36 6.28
C GLU A 164 33.29 -18.53 7.08
N GLU A 165 34.44 -19.04 6.65
CA GLU A 165 35.10 -20.15 7.35
C GLU A 165 35.57 -19.71 8.75
N GLY A 166 35.14 -20.44 9.79
CA GLY A 166 35.45 -20.13 11.18
C GLY A 166 34.62 -19.00 11.82
N GLU A 167 33.69 -18.41 11.06
CA GLU A 167 32.78 -17.38 11.57
C GLU A 167 31.75 -17.97 12.55
N VAL A 168 31.64 -17.37 13.73
CA VAL A 168 30.63 -17.72 14.74
C VAL A 168 29.57 -16.63 14.74
N LEU A 169 28.41 -16.95 14.17
CA LEU A 169 27.27 -16.04 14.12
C LEU A 169 26.39 -16.22 15.36
N SER A 170 25.94 -15.10 15.91
CA SER A 170 24.83 -15.08 16.87
C SER A 170 23.52 -15.51 16.19
N ALA A 171 22.52 -15.88 16.99
CA ALA A 171 21.20 -16.23 16.46
C ALA A 171 20.53 -15.06 15.70
N GLU A 172 20.78 -13.83 16.14
CA GLU A 172 20.26 -12.62 15.53
C GLU A 172 20.91 -12.34 14.17
N GLU A 173 22.24 -12.41 14.08
CA GLU A 173 22.97 -12.23 12.81
C GLU A 173 22.58 -13.31 11.79
N ARG A 174 22.38 -14.55 12.24
CA ARG A 174 21.88 -15.63 11.38
C ARG A 174 20.50 -15.28 10.81
N ALA A 175 19.56 -14.87 11.66
CA ALA A 175 18.21 -14.51 11.21
C ALA A 175 18.20 -13.32 10.24
N GLN A 176 19.04 -12.31 10.47
CA GLN A 176 19.19 -11.16 9.56
C GLN A 176 19.72 -11.58 8.19
N ARG A 177 20.75 -12.44 8.14
CA ARG A 177 21.31 -12.93 6.87
C ARG A 177 20.36 -13.86 6.13
N GLU A 178 19.62 -14.70 6.85
CA GLU A 178 18.56 -15.54 6.28
C GLU A 178 17.48 -14.67 5.61
N LEU A 179 17.02 -13.61 6.29
CA LEU A 179 16.05 -12.68 5.73
C LEU A 179 16.60 -11.94 4.50
N HIS A 180 17.88 -11.55 4.53
CA HIS A 180 18.53 -10.89 3.40
C HIS A 180 18.56 -11.77 2.14
N PHE A 181 18.97 -13.03 2.27
CA PHE A 181 18.97 -13.98 1.15
C PHE A 181 17.56 -14.23 0.61
N ILE A 182 16.56 -14.38 1.49
CA ILE A 182 15.16 -14.51 1.08
C ILE A 182 14.71 -13.27 0.31
N HIS A 183 14.99 -12.06 0.81
CA HIS A 183 14.63 -10.80 0.15
C HIS A 183 15.31 -10.67 -1.23
N GLN A 184 16.57 -11.08 -1.35
CA GLN A 184 17.29 -11.10 -2.62
C GLN A 184 16.55 -11.93 -3.68
N LEU A 185 16.02 -13.11 -3.30
CA LEU A 185 15.30 -14.00 -4.22
C LEU A 185 13.92 -13.47 -4.65
N HIS A 186 13.37 -12.43 -4.00
CA HIS A 186 12.12 -11.78 -4.42
C HIS A 186 12.34 -10.73 -5.50
N VAL A 187 13.57 -10.28 -5.70
CA VAL A 187 13.91 -9.33 -6.76
C VAL A 187 14.16 -10.12 -8.04
N PRO A 188 13.45 -9.86 -9.15
CA PRO A 188 13.68 -10.53 -10.43
C PRO A 188 15.14 -10.46 -10.86
N GLY A 189 15.76 -11.62 -11.08
CA GLY A 189 17.19 -11.72 -11.35
C GLY A 189 17.66 -13.15 -11.52
N LEU A 190 18.98 -13.29 -11.71
CA LEU A 190 19.67 -14.56 -11.81
C LEU A 190 20.75 -14.61 -10.73
N TYR A 191 20.59 -15.53 -9.77
CA TYR A 191 21.44 -15.60 -8.58
C TYR A 191 22.14 -16.95 -8.47
N GLU A 192 23.38 -16.95 -7.98
CA GLU A 192 24.10 -18.18 -7.66
C GLU A 192 23.63 -18.73 -6.31
N VAL A 193 23.46 -20.05 -6.23
CA VAL A 193 22.99 -20.76 -5.03
C VAL A 193 23.85 -22.00 -4.75
N GLY A 194 23.82 -22.52 -3.52
CA GLY A 194 24.54 -23.75 -3.17
C GLY A 194 23.73 -25.03 -3.40
N GLY A 195 22.42 -24.91 -3.62
CA GLY A 195 21.60 -26.03 -4.06
C GLY A 195 20.23 -25.64 -4.57
N LEU A 196 19.68 -26.54 -5.39
CA LEU A 196 18.45 -26.38 -6.18
C LEU A 196 17.84 -27.76 -6.48
N GLY A 197 16.63 -27.77 -7.05
CA GLY A 197 15.90 -29.00 -7.37
C GLY A 197 14.54 -28.72 -8.02
N ALA A 198 13.79 -29.80 -8.30
CA ALA A 198 12.39 -29.84 -8.77
C ALA A 198 12.02 -29.11 -10.09
N CYS A 199 12.61 -27.96 -10.41
CA CYS A 199 12.34 -27.18 -11.62
C CYS A 199 13.66 -26.73 -12.24
N THR A 200 14.44 -27.64 -12.82
CA THR A 200 15.87 -27.43 -13.14
C THR A 200 16.19 -27.78 -14.60
N LEU A 201 16.73 -26.81 -15.34
CA LEU A 201 17.32 -27.00 -16.66
C LEU A 201 18.80 -27.37 -16.52
N ILE A 202 19.18 -28.49 -17.13
CA ILE A 202 20.53 -29.06 -17.10
C ILE A 202 21.03 -29.19 -18.54
N ARG A 203 22.03 -28.40 -18.91
CA ARG A 203 22.65 -28.48 -20.25
C ARG A 203 23.51 -29.71 -20.40
N ARG A 204 23.69 -30.14 -21.64
CA ARG A 204 24.46 -31.32 -22.04
C ARG A 204 25.85 -31.40 -21.40
N ARG A 205 26.56 -30.28 -21.27
CA ARG A 205 27.88 -30.23 -20.64
C ARG A 205 27.86 -30.77 -19.20
N ALA A 206 26.85 -30.43 -18.42
CA ALA A 206 26.65 -30.94 -17.06
C ALA A 206 26.22 -32.42 -17.06
N LEU A 207 25.36 -32.83 -17.99
CA LEU A 207 24.95 -34.24 -18.13
C LEU A 207 26.15 -35.14 -18.49
N GLU A 208 26.99 -34.73 -19.44
CA GLU A 208 28.17 -35.48 -19.89
C GLU A 208 29.29 -35.54 -18.84
N ALA A 209 29.32 -34.59 -17.88
CA ALA A 209 30.22 -34.64 -16.74
C ALA A 209 29.90 -35.77 -15.75
N GLY A 210 28.77 -36.47 -15.93
CA GLY A 210 28.35 -37.56 -15.06
C GLY A 210 27.68 -37.08 -13.78
N ILE A 211 27.03 -35.91 -13.80
CA ILE A 211 26.22 -35.42 -12.69
C ILE A 211 24.88 -36.20 -12.70
N HIS A 212 24.50 -36.79 -11.57
CA HIS A 212 23.32 -37.63 -11.43
C HIS A 212 22.74 -37.50 -10.00
N PHE A 213 21.58 -38.10 -9.72
CA PHE A 213 20.86 -37.99 -8.43
C PHE A 213 21.18 -39.12 -7.44
N GLY A 214 22.13 -39.99 -7.77
CA GLY A 214 22.44 -41.16 -6.96
C GLY A 214 23.20 -40.83 -5.68
N LYS A 215 22.94 -41.61 -4.62
CA LYS A 215 23.57 -41.44 -3.30
C LYS A 215 25.10 -41.47 -3.38
N ILE A 216 25.75 -40.44 -2.85
CA ILE A 216 27.18 -40.40 -2.55
C ILE A 216 27.40 -41.16 -1.24
N LYS A 217 28.21 -42.22 -1.28
CA LYS A 217 28.31 -43.22 -0.19
C LYS A 217 28.74 -42.64 1.16
N ASN A 218 29.54 -41.58 1.17
CA ASN A 218 30.09 -40.93 2.36
C ASN A 218 29.43 -39.58 2.69
N VAL A 219 28.31 -39.25 2.06
CA VAL A 219 27.51 -38.06 2.36
C VAL A 219 26.23 -38.49 3.08
N SER A 220 25.98 -37.94 4.27
CA SER A 220 24.86 -38.31 5.12
C SER A 220 23.58 -37.52 4.86
N TYR A 221 23.61 -36.47 4.02
CA TYR A 221 22.44 -35.64 3.75
C TYR A 221 21.28 -36.43 3.11
N TRP A 222 20.08 -36.05 3.51
CA TRP A 222 18.82 -36.61 3.02
C TRP A 222 18.33 -35.88 1.75
N GLY A 223 17.62 -36.58 0.85
CA GLY A 223 17.12 -36.02 -0.42
C GLY A 223 18.10 -36.13 -1.59
N GLU A 224 17.62 -36.53 -2.77
CA GLU A 224 18.42 -36.82 -3.95
C GLU A 224 19.00 -35.57 -4.62
N ASP A 225 18.27 -34.45 -4.58
CA ASP A 225 18.70 -33.17 -5.18
C ASP A 225 19.98 -32.64 -4.51
N ARG A 226 20.17 -32.89 -3.21
CA ARG A 226 21.42 -32.55 -2.50
C ARG A 226 22.63 -33.30 -3.05
N HIS A 227 22.46 -34.59 -3.35
CA HIS A 227 23.55 -35.40 -3.92
C HIS A 227 23.86 -34.97 -5.36
N PHE A 228 22.86 -34.51 -6.11
CA PHE A 228 23.06 -33.87 -7.40
C PHE A 228 23.86 -32.57 -7.27
N CYS A 229 23.43 -31.64 -6.40
CA CYS A 229 24.08 -30.34 -6.21
C CYS A 229 25.54 -30.46 -5.74
N ILE A 230 25.80 -31.33 -4.76
CA ILE A 230 27.16 -31.59 -4.25
C ILE A 230 28.05 -32.14 -5.38
N ARG A 231 27.52 -33.06 -6.19
CA ARG A 231 28.25 -33.61 -7.32
C ARG A 231 28.53 -32.53 -8.37
N ALA A 232 27.55 -31.69 -8.71
CA ALA A 232 27.72 -30.58 -9.64
C ALA A 232 28.81 -29.61 -9.17
N ALA A 233 28.74 -29.15 -7.92
CA ALA A 233 29.74 -28.28 -7.32
C ALA A 233 31.14 -28.93 -7.33
N ALA A 234 31.25 -30.22 -6.99
CA ALA A 234 32.51 -30.96 -7.01
C ALA A 234 33.11 -31.11 -8.43
N PHE A 235 32.27 -31.14 -9.46
CA PHE A 235 32.70 -31.11 -10.87
C PHE A 235 32.94 -29.70 -11.41
N GLY A 236 32.80 -28.66 -10.58
CA GLY A 236 33.03 -27.26 -10.97
C GLY A 236 31.88 -26.63 -11.74
N PHE A 237 30.65 -27.14 -11.57
CA PHE A 237 29.45 -26.54 -12.14
C PHE A 237 28.73 -25.67 -11.09
N PRO A 238 28.76 -24.33 -11.24
CA PRO A 238 27.98 -23.43 -10.40
C PRO A 238 26.47 -23.64 -10.64
N LEU A 239 25.68 -23.39 -9.60
CA LEU A 239 24.24 -23.58 -9.59
C LEU A 239 23.56 -22.23 -9.55
N PHE A 240 22.56 -22.02 -10.41
CA PHE A 240 21.85 -20.75 -10.49
C PHE A 240 20.35 -20.91 -10.28
N VAL A 241 19.72 -19.85 -9.79
CA VAL A 241 18.27 -19.70 -9.74
C VAL A 241 17.84 -18.45 -10.49
N ASP A 242 16.85 -18.59 -11.38
CA ASP A 242 16.17 -17.47 -12.01
C ASP A 242 14.89 -17.16 -11.24
N THR A 243 14.60 -15.88 -11.03
CA THR A 243 13.46 -15.39 -10.25
C THR A 243 12.49 -14.52 -11.04
N HIS A 244 12.60 -14.46 -12.37
CA HIS A 244 11.75 -13.59 -13.20
C HIS A 244 10.32 -14.13 -13.35
N TYR A 245 10.15 -15.45 -13.37
CA TYR A 245 8.83 -16.06 -13.58
C TYR A 245 8.57 -17.21 -12.58
N PRO A 246 8.46 -16.88 -11.27
CA PRO A 246 8.32 -17.88 -10.23
C PRO A 246 7.23 -18.92 -10.53
N ALA A 247 7.57 -20.20 -10.46
CA ALA A 247 6.61 -21.27 -10.62
C ALA A 247 5.72 -21.41 -9.37
N MET A 248 4.50 -21.89 -9.57
CA MET A 248 3.56 -22.14 -8.47
C MET A 248 3.55 -23.62 -8.09
N HIS A 249 3.77 -23.92 -6.82
CA HIS A 249 3.84 -25.30 -6.31
C HIS A 249 2.52 -25.73 -5.65
N LEU A 250 1.92 -26.80 -6.16
CA LEU A 250 0.66 -27.37 -5.67
C LEU A 250 0.88 -28.33 -4.52
N TYR A 251 1.43 -27.81 -3.42
CA TYR A 251 1.80 -28.62 -2.26
C TYR A 251 0.59 -29.17 -1.49
N ARG A 252 -0.55 -28.45 -1.45
CA ARG A 252 -1.79 -28.90 -0.79
C ARG A 252 -2.99 -28.85 -1.73
N GLU A 253 -4.03 -29.62 -1.39
CA GLU A 253 -5.28 -29.64 -2.16
C GLU A 253 -5.98 -28.27 -2.24
N ALA A 254 -5.81 -27.41 -1.23
CA ALA A 254 -6.30 -26.04 -1.23
C ALA A 254 -5.63 -25.14 -2.29
N ASP A 255 -4.39 -25.45 -2.68
CA ASP A 255 -3.66 -24.67 -3.70
C ASP A 255 -4.21 -24.93 -5.11
N ARG A 256 -5.01 -25.99 -5.29
CA ARG A 256 -5.72 -26.30 -6.54
C ARG A 256 -6.64 -25.16 -6.98
N ILE A 257 -7.39 -24.55 -6.05
CA ILE A 257 -8.32 -23.47 -6.36
C ILE A 257 -7.57 -22.27 -6.95
N LYS A 258 -6.38 -21.97 -6.42
CA LYS A 258 -5.50 -20.92 -6.92
C LYS A 258 -4.98 -21.25 -8.32
N ALA A 259 -4.57 -22.49 -8.58
CA ALA A 259 -4.19 -22.93 -9.93
C ALA A 259 -5.33 -22.85 -10.94
N GLU A 260 -6.53 -23.28 -10.57
CA GLU A 260 -7.69 -23.23 -11.46
C GLU A 260 -8.05 -21.78 -11.78
N GLN A 261 -8.01 -20.88 -10.80
CA GLN A 261 -8.21 -19.44 -11.00
C GLN A 261 -7.12 -18.82 -11.88
N LEU A 262 -5.86 -19.19 -11.69
CA LEU A 262 -4.73 -18.76 -12.51
C LEU A 262 -4.93 -19.19 -13.96
N LEU A 263 -5.15 -20.49 -14.22
CA LEU A 263 -5.34 -21.00 -15.58
C LEU A 263 -6.63 -20.46 -16.23
N PHE A 264 -7.69 -20.25 -15.45
CA PHE A 264 -8.93 -19.63 -15.93
C PHE A 264 -8.72 -18.17 -16.35
N THR A 265 -8.09 -17.37 -15.49
CA THR A 265 -7.71 -15.98 -15.75
C THR A 265 -6.91 -15.89 -17.05
N LEU A 266 -5.89 -16.75 -17.19
CA LEU A 266 -5.03 -16.78 -18.37
C LEU A 266 -5.73 -17.27 -19.64
N LYS A 267 -6.74 -18.14 -19.52
CA LYS A 267 -7.56 -18.61 -20.64
C LYS A 267 -8.53 -17.54 -21.16
N TYR A 268 -9.05 -16.67 -20.28
CA TYR A 268 -9.89 -15.54 -20.71
C TYR A 268 -9.07 -14.46 -21.44
N PHE A 269 -7.80 -14.30 -21.06
CA PHE A 269 -6.91 -13.38 -21.76
C PHE A 269 -6.46 -13.88 -23.13
N THR A 270 -6.45 -15.19 -23.39
CA THR A 270 -6.15 -15.75 -24.73
C THR A 270 -7.36 -15.73 -25.66
N THR A 271 -8.59 -15.93 -25.17
CA THR A 271 -9.80 -15.93 -26.01
C THR A 271 -10.22 -14.56 -26.53
N SER A 272 -9.81 -13.45 -25.90
CA SER A 272 -10.03 -12.10 -26.44
C SER A 272 -9.17 -11.73 -27.66
N SER A 273 -8.24 -12.61 -28.07
CA SER A 273 -7.31 -12.38 -29.19
C SER A 273 -7.57 -13.25 -30.44
N VAL A 274 -8.57 -14.16 -30.40
CA VAL A 274 -8.87 -15.06 -31.52
C VAL A 274 -10.37 -15.04 -31.80
N HIS A 275 -10.86 -14.08 -32.58
CA HIS A 275 -12.02 -14.24 -33.47
C HIS A 275 -12.26 -12.97 -34.31
N THR A 276 -11.64 -12.90 -35.49
CA THR A 276 -12.29 -12.38 -36.70
C THR A 276 -11.68 -13.07 -37.91
N ASP A 277 -12.19 -14.24 -38.27
CA ASP A 277 -12.24 -14.58 -39.69
C ASP A 277 -13.39 -15.54 -40.05
N HIS A 278 -14.01 -15.19 -41.18
CA HIS A 278 -14.91 -15.94 -42.06
C HIS A 278 -16.37 -16.27 -41.65
N SER A 279 -17.28 -15.48 -42.26
CA SER A 279 -18.39 -15.89 -43.15
C SER A 279 -19.24 -17.13 -42.80
N GLU A 280 -20.56 -16.93 -42.69
CA GLU A 280 -21.55 -17.39 -43.69
C GLU A 280 -23.01 -17.06 -43.28
N HIS A 281 -23.76 -16.58 -44.28
CA HIS A 281 -25.19 -16.75 -44.56
C HIS A 281 -26.27 -16.72 -43.45
N LEU A 282 -27.22 -15.77 -43.60
CA LEU A 282 -28.69 -15.94 -43.63
C LEU A 282 -29.32 -14.57 -43.98
N ALA A 283 -29.66 -14.29 -45.25
CA ALA A 283 -30.93 -14.55 -45.94
C ALA A 283 -31.99 -13.42 -45.81
N TYR A 284 -32.08 -12.66 -46.91
CA TYR A 284 -33.26 -12.03 -47.55
C TYR A 284 -34.28 -11.20 -46.75
N LEU A 285 -34.41 -9.92 -47.15
CA LEU A 285 -35.57 -9.33 -47.87
C LEU A 285 -35.25 -7.87 -48.21
N ASP A 286 -35.18 -7.49 -49.49
CA ASP A 286 -36.24 -6.72 -50.19
C ASP A 286 -35.73 -6.14 -51.54
N HIS A 287 -36.68 -6.00 -52.47
CA HIS A 287 -36.67 -5.54 -53.86
C HIS A 287 -36.10 -4.10 -54.03
N SER A 288 -35.70 -3.52 -55.18
CA SER A 288 -36.00 -3.68 -56.63
C SER A 288 -35.08 -2.76 -57.46
N ASP A 289 -34.95 -3.09 -58.75
CA ASP A 289 -34.86 -2.21 -59.95
C ASP A 289 -33.52 -1.72 -60.57
N THR A 290 -33.11 -2.48 -61.61
CA THR A 290 -33.00 -2.17 -63.06
C THR A 290 -32.18 -0.99 -63.66
N SER A 291 -31.26 -1.41 -64.57
CA SER A 291 -30.79 -0.75 -65.84
C SER A 291 -29.73 0.37 -65.74
N THR A 292 -28.74 0.61 -66.63
CA THR A 292 -28.20 0.05 -67.90
C THR A 292 -26.88 0.79 -68.26
N ASN A 293 -26.00 0.13 -69.03
CA ASN A 293 -24.97 0.64 -69.98
C ASN A 293 -23.65 1.34 -69.52
N SER A 294 -22.52 0.76 -69.97
CA SER A 294 -21.15 1.31 -70.09
C SER A 294 -20.94 2.02 -71.46
N PRO A 295 -19.75 2.59 -71.87
CA PRO A 295 -18.43 2.67 -71.22
C PRO A 295 -17.62 4.01 -71.37
N ALA A 296 -16.45 4.03 -70.71
CA ALA A 296 -15.15 4.62 -71.14
C ALA A 296 -14.73 6.08 -70.81
N PHE A 297 -13.64 6.13 -70.03
CA PHE A 297 -12.45 7.03 -70.00
C PHE A 297 -12.39 8.30 -69.10
N ASN A 298 -11.73 8.08 -67.96
CA ASN A 298 -10.63 8.81 -67.29
C ASN A 298 -10.80 10.20 -66.62
N ARG A 299 -10.43 10.16 -65.32
CA ARG A 299 -9.81 11.17 -64.44
C ARG A 299 -10.68 12.30 -63.89
N SER A 300 -11.21 12.09 -62.67
CA SER A 300 -11.02 12.92 -61.46
C SER A 300 -11.95 12.49 -60.31
N ALA A 301 -11.54 12.82 -59.07
CA ALA A 301 -12.29 12.88 -57.78
C ALA A 301 -12.25 11.70 -56.76
N SER A 302 -11.60 11.99 -55.61
CA SER A 302 -11.96 11.83 -54.18
C SER A 302 -12.70 10.61 -53.56
N SER A 303 -12.21 10.24 -52.34
CA SER A 303 -12.85 9.58 -51.14
C SER A 303 -13.32 8.12 -51.27
N SER A 304 -13.13 7.16 -50.34
CA SER A 304 -12.74 7.00 -48.90
C SER A 304 -12.29 5.51 -48.69
N PRO A 305 -12.11 4.90 -47.49
CA PRO A 305 -11.62 5.33 -46.16
C PRO A 305 -10.31 4.60 -45.77
N SER A 306 -9.33 5.27 -45.15
CA SER A 306 -8.14 4.61 -44.61
C SER A 306 -8.33 4.24 -43.14
N LYS A 307 -8.27 2.92 -42.89
CA LYS A 307 -8.04 2.19 -41.63
C LYS A 307 -7.54 3.04 -40.45
N PHE A 308 -8.26 2.97 -39.33
CA PHE A 308 -7.74 3.33 -38.00
C PHE A 308 -6.50 2.48 -37.67
N PRO A 309 -5.47 3.03 -36.98
CA PRO A 309 -4.44 2.23 -36.35
C PRO A 309 -5.01 1.52 -35.13
N GLU A 310 -4.71 0.22 -34.99
CA GLU A 310 -5.10 -0.57 -33.82
C GLU A 310 -4.41 -0.06 -32.54
N PRO A 311 -5.08 -0.15 -31.37
CA PRO A 311 -4.51 0.26 -30.08
C PRO A 311 -3.27 -0.57 -29.70
N PRO A 312 -2.36 -0.05 -28.86
CA PRO A 312 -1.17 -0.78 -28.44
C PRO A 312 -1.57 -2.01 -27.63
N VAL A 313 -1.30 -3.18 -28.20
CA VAL A 313 -1.43 -4.47 -27.52
C VAL A 313 -0.36 -4.52 -26.42
N ILE A 314 -0.76 -4.40 -25.14
CA ILE A 314 0.14 -4.76 -24.03
C ILE A 314 0.53 -6.22 -24.27
N PRO A 315 1.83 -6.53 -24.41
CA PRO A 315 2.23 -7.87 -24.77
C PRO A 315 1.82 -8.84 -23.65
N TYR A 316 1.31 -9.99 -24.07
CA TYR A 316 0.66 -11.00 -23.22
C TYR A 316 1.56 -11.46 -22.06
N ASP A 317 2.87 -11.46 -22.30
CA ASP A 317 3.92 -11.86 -21.38
C ASP A 317 4.01 -11.00 -20.11
N LEU A 318 3.86 -9.68 -20.23
CA LEU A 318 3.87 -8.78 -19.08
C LEU A 318 2.64 -8.96 -18.19
N ARG A 319 1.50 -9.32 -18.80
CA ARG A 319 0.25 -9.60 -18.06
C ARG A 319 0.31 -10.93 -17.34
N GLU A 320 0.82 -11.98 -18.00
CA GLU A 320 0.98 -13.29 -17.38
C GLU A 320 1.99 -13.26 -16.21
N SER A 321 3.09 -12.52 -16.37
CA SER A 321 4.11 -12.34 -15.34
C SER A 321 3.56 -11.67 -14.08
N ALA A 322 2.78 -10.60 -14.24
CA ALA A 322 2.13 -9.91 -13.13
C ALA A 322 1.14 -10.82 -12.37
N VAL A 323 0.46 -11.72 -13.08
CA VAL A 323 -0.48 -12.67 -12.48
C VAL A 323 0.29 -13.70 -11.64
N PHE A 324 1.35 -14.31 -12.17
CA PHE A 324 2.18 -15.27 -11.41
C PHE A 324 2.87 -14.60 -10.20
N ALA A 325 3.41 -13.38 -10.36
CA ALA A 325 4.04 -12.62 -9.28
C ALA A 325 3.06 -12.28 -8.14
N LYS A 326 1.80 -11.98 -8.46
CA LYS A 326 0.74 -11.76 -7.47
C LYS A 326 0.48 -13.03 -6.65
N TYR A 327 0.39 -14.20 -7.30
CA TYR A 327 0.10 -15.46 -6.60
C TYR A 327 1.26 -15.96 -5.73
N THR A 328 2.51 -15.71 -6.12
CA THR A 328 3.66 -16.03 -5.27
C THR A 328 3.77 -15.08 -4.06
N ALA A 329 3.38 -13.80 -4.22
CA ALA A 329 3.27 -12.85 -3.12
C ALA A 329 2.13 -13.19 -2.14
N ASP A 330 0.95 -13.62 -2.63
CA ASP A 330 -0.21 -14.02 -1.82
C ASP A 330 0.03 -15.29 -0.97
N SER A 331 1.18 -15.95 -1.15
CA SER A 331 1.58 -17.15 -0.40
C SER A 331 2.33 -16.84 0.91
N PHE A 332 2.51 -15.56 1.26
CA PHE A 332 3.05 -15.07 2.55
C PHE A 332 1.96 -14.86 3.60
N VAL A 333 1.53 -15.93 4.29
CA VAL A 333 0.68 -15.84 5.48
C VAL A 333 1.14 -16.90 6.48
N VAL A 334 1.73 -16.54 7.62
CA VAL A 334 2.06 -17.48 8.72
C VAL A 334 0.75 -17.95 9.38
N PRO A 335 0.43 -19.25 9.46
CA PRO A 335 -0.91 -19.69 9.85
C PRO A 335 -1.32 -19.68 11.31
N GLN A 336 -2.64 -19.75 11.41
CA GLN A 336 -3.43 -19.98 12.60
C GLN A 336 -3.97 -21.42 12.59
N THR A 337 -3.87 -22.08 13.73
CA THR A 337 -4.66 -23.25 14.07
C THR A 337 -5.07 -23.10 15.53
N PHE A 338 -6.34 -22.77 15.74
CA PHE A 338 -7.21 -23.70 16.46
C PHE A 338 -8.67 -23.45 16.07
N SER A 339 -9.39 -24.53 15.84
CA SER A 339 -10.71 -24.57 15.22
C SER A 339 -11.87 -24.69 16.23
N GLY A 340 -12.93 -23.91 15.99
CA GLY A 340 -14.35 -24.27 16.21
C GLY A 340 -15.08 -23.57 17.39
N PRO A 341 -16.44 -23.50 17.41
CA PRO A 341 -17.43 -24.02 16.46
C PRO A 341 -18.36 -22.95 15.83
N ARG A 342 -19.25 -23.41 14.96
CA ARG A 342 -20.25 -22.62 14.18
C ARG A 342 -21.20 -21.82 15.07
N GLN A 343 -21.58 -20.64 14.59
CA GLN A 343 -22.70 -19.84 15.12
C GLN A 343 -24.02 -20.60 14.97
N SER A 344 -24.48 -21.19 16.06
CA SER A 344 -25.89 -21.14 16.44
C SER A 344 -26.00 -21.41 17.94
N GLU A 345 -26.45 -20.37 18.67
CA GLU A 345 -26.73 -20.32 20.10
C GLU A 345 -25.50 -20.20 21.02
N LEU A 346 -25.37 -19.04 21.71
CA LEU A 346 -25.03 -18.88 23.14
C LEU A 346 -24.67 -17.41 23.43
N HIS A 347 -25.53 -16.73 24.20
CA HIS A 347 -25.10 -15.60 25.02
C HIS A 347 -23.87 -16.03 25.85
N THR A 348 -22.77 -15.27 25.80
CA THR A 348 -21.61 -15.47 26.69
C THR A 348 -21.27 -14.16 27.43
N PRO A 349 -20.83 -14.23 28.70
CA PRO A 349 -20.75 -13.09 29.62
C PRO A 349 -19.46 -12.26 29.42
N PRO A 350 -19.37 -11.03 29.97
CA PRO A 350 -18.26 -10.11 29.70
C PRO A 350 -16.92 -10.62 30.24
N VAL A 351 -15.87 -10.55 29.41
CA VAL A 351 -14.46 -10.75 29.78
C VAL A 351 -14.00 -9.56 30.64
N SER A 352 -13.34 -9.82 31.76
CA SER A 352 -12.88 -8.76 32.68
C SER A 352 -11.71 -7.97 32.08
N LYS A 353 -11.85 -6.64 32.02
CA LYS A 353 -10.83 -5.66 31.63
C LYS A 353 -9.58 -5.76 32.55
N PRO A 354 -8.37 -6.03 32.02
CA PRO A 354 -7.13 -6.01 32.83
C PRO A 354 -6.84 -4.61 33.39
N LYS A 355 -6.39 -4.53 34.65
CA LYS A 355 -6.11 -3.25 35.35
C LYS A 355 -4.78 -2.64 34.89
N LEU A 356 -4.82 -1.40 34.41
CA LEU A 356 -3.65 -0.65 33.96
C LEU A 356 -3.27 0.47 34.95
N THR A 357 -2.05 0.40 35.48
CA THR A 357 -1.49 1.34 36.47
C THR A 357 -0.46 2.25 35.81
N LEU A 358 -0.72 3.55 35.74
CA LEU A 358 0.28 4.54 35.36
C LEU A 358 1.25 4.75 36.53
N THR A 359 2.55 4.77 36.24
CA THR A 359 3.57 5.24 37.16
C THR A 359 4.42 6.31 36.51
N MET A 360 4.66 7.42 37.23
CA MET A 360 5.33 8.60 36.70
C MET A 360 6.10 9.34 37.79
N THR A 361 7.17 10.04 37.39
CA THR A 361 7.88 11.02 38.24
C THR A 361 7.72 12.41 37.64
N VAL A 362 7.44 13.41 38.47
CA VAL A 362 7.28 14.82 38.04
C VAL A 362 8.19 15.73 38.86
N TYR A 363 8.76 16.75 38.21
CA TYR A 363 9.55 17.80 38.86
C TYR A 363 9.52 19.08 38.03
N ASN A 364 8.80 20.10 38.50
CA ASN A 364 8.69 21.41 37.84
C ASN A 364 8.27 21.32 36.35
N GLU A 365 7.14 20.66 36.09
CA GLU A 365 6.58 20.43 34.76
C GLU A 365 5.25 21.19 34.52
N ALA A 366 4.86 22.10 35.42
CA ALA A 366 3.55 22.76 35.38
C ALA A 366 3.37 23.69 34.17
N ASP A 367 4.45 24.31 33.70
CA ASP A 367 4.47 25.24 32.56
C ASP A 367 4.80 24.55 31.22
N ARG A 368 4.81 23.22 31.20
CA ARG A 368 5.22 22.40 30.03
C ARG A 368 4.07 21.54 29.52
N LYS A 369 4.37 20.27 29.19
CA LYS A 369 3.46 19.33 28.53
C LYS A 369 2.71 18.41 29.51
N LEU A 370 2.91 18.58 30.82
CA LEU A 370 2.30 17.71 31.84
C LEU A 370 0.77 17.64 31.74
N ILE A 371 0.12 18.77 31.42
CA ILE A 371 -1.35 18.82 31.26
C ILE A 371 -1.82 17.92 30.11
N ASP A 372 -1.18 18.04 28.94
CA ASP A 372 -1.51 17.27 27.74
C ASP A 372 -1.23 15.76 27.96
N VAL A 373 -0.08 15.45 28.56
CA VAL A 373 0.34 14.08 28.88
C VAL A 373 -0.64 13.39 29.83
N LEU A 374 -1.03 14.06 30.92
CA LEU A 374 -1.97 13.50 31.89
C LEU A 374 -3.39 13.36 31.32
N ARG A 375 -3.84 14.30 30.48
CA ARG A 375 -5.14 14.19 29.79
C ARG A 375 -5.18 12.98 28.86
N SER A 376 -4.13 12.78 28.06
CA SER A 376 -4.00 11.61 27.18
C SER A 376 -4.00 10.30 27.97
N HIS A 377 -3.17 10.19 29.00
CA HIS A 377 -3.08 8.94 29.79
C HIS A 377 -4.36 8.62 30.57
N ARG A 378 -5.11 9.64 31.00
CA ARG A 378 -6.37 9.47 31.73
C ARG A 378 -7.39 8.63 30.96
N GLU A 379 -7.36 8.64 29.64
CA GLU A 379 -8.36 7.97 28.79
C GLU A 379 -8.39 6.44 28.98
N TYR A 380 -7.29 5.84 29.43
CA TYR A 380 -7.15 4.39 29.44
C TYR A 380 -6.53 3.81 30.72
N ILE A 381 -6.08 4.64 31.67
CA ILE A 381 -5.53 4.15 32.94
C ILE A 381 -6.64 3.91 33.95
N ASP A 382 -6.48 2.89 34.80
CA ASP A 382 -7.42 2.59 35.87
C ASP A 382 -6.94 3.13 37.23
N GLU A 383 -5.64 3.35 37.39
CA GLU A 383 -5.05 4.04 38.53
C GLU A 383 -3.72 4.72 38.16
N ALA A 384 -3.27 5.64 39.00
CA ALA A 384 -1.98 6.32 38.86
C ALA A 384 -1.20 6.36 40.17
N VAL A 385 0.11 6.17 40.08
CA VAL A 385 1.09 6.37 41.15
C VAL A 385 2.11 7.39 40.68
N ILE A 386 2.12 8.58 41.28
CA ILE A 386 2.95 9.69 40.85
C ILE A 386 3.87 10.11 41.99
N ILE A 387 5.17 10.21 41.71
CA ILE A 387 6.15 10.82 42.63
C ILE A 387 6.43 12.25 42.16
N ASP A 388 5.99 13.22 42.94
CA ASP A 388 6.39 14.62 42.80
C ASP A 388 7.69 14.81 43.58
N ASP A 389 8.80 14.89 42.85
CA ASP A 389 10.15 14.92 43.42
C ASP A 389 10.55 16.33 43.91
N GLY A 390 9.67 16.96 44.68
CA GLY A 390 9.90 18.27 45.28
C GLY A 390 9.72 19.43 44.30
N SER A 391 8.68 19.39 43.47
CA SER A 391 8.32 20.52 42.61
C SER A 391 8.05 21.79 43.44
N GLN A 392 8.48 22.93 42.90
CA GLN A 392 8.26 24.27 43.46
C GLN A 392 7.15 25.04 42.73
N ASP A 393 6.61 24.44 41.67
CA ASP A 393 5.45 24.90 40.92
C ASP A 393 4.22 24.02 41.25
N ASP A 394 3.13 24.25 40.51
CA ASP A 394 1.85 23.56 40.73
C ASP A 394 1.80 22.14 40.13
N SER A 395 2.94 21.52 39.79
CA SER A 395 2.97 20.19 39.11
C SER A 395 2.15 19.13 39.86
N GLY A 396 2.35 19.01 41.18
CA GLY A 396 1.62 18.03 41.97
C GLY A 396 0.12 18.36 42.11
N GLU A 397 -0.24 19.65 42.15
CA GLU A 397 -1.62 20.12 42.16
C GLU A 397 -2.33 19.74 40.85
N LEU A 398 -1.67 19.99 39.71
CA LEU A 398 -2.14 19.62 38.37
C LEU A 398 -2.36 18.11 38.25
N CYS A 399 -1.44 17.27 38.74
CA CYS A 399 -1.64 15.82 38.78
C CYS A 399 -2.93 15.44 39.51
N ARG A 400 -3.20 16.06 40.67
CA ARG A 400 -4.40 15.77 41.47
C ARG A 400 -5.67 16.27 40.80
N GLU A 401 -5.62 17.43 40.16
CA GLU A 401 -6.77 18.03 39.48
C GLU A 401 -7.15 17.25 38.22
N ILE A 402 -6.19 17.00 37.32
CA ILE A 402 -6.45 16.35 36.03
C ILE A 402 -6.83 14.89 36.20
N LEU A 403 -6.24 14.19 37.17
CA LEU A 403 -6.57 12.78 37.47
C LEU A 403 -7.73 12.61 38.46
N LYS A 404 -8.48 13.68 38.78
CA LYS A 404 -9.65 13.60 39.66
C LYS A 404 -10.64 12.53 39.19
N GLY A 405 -10.99 11.59 40.05
CA GLY A 405 -11.89 10.47 39.72
C GLY A 405 -11.17 9.20 39.23
N ILE A 406 -9.87 9.26 38.95
CA ILE A 406 -8.99 8.09 38.85
C ILE A 406 -8.31 7.90 40.22
N PRO A 407 -8.25 6.69 40.78
CA PRO A 407 -7.44 6.40 41.96
C PRO A 407 -6.00 6.89 41.77
N LEU A 408 -5.60 7.88 42.58
CA LEU A 408 -4.28 8.52 42.49
C LEU A 408 -3.55 8.38 43.83
N ARG A 409 -2.35 7.80 43.76
CA ARG A 409 -1.38 7.84 44.86
C ARG A 409 -0.26 8.82 44.51
N LEU A 410 -0.41 10.06 44.99
CA LEU A 410 0.57 11.12 44.81
C LEU A 410 1.48 11.21 46.04
N ILE A 411 2.78 10.96 45.85
CA ILE A 411 3.82 11.09 46.88
C ILE A 411 4.59 12.37 46.60
N ARG A 412 4.76 13.23 47.61
CA ARG A 412 5.59 14.45 47.52
C ARG A 412 6.86 14.28 48.32
N ASN A 413 8.01 14.41 47.67
CA ASN A 413 9.30 14.48 48.33
C ASN A 413 9.56 15.93 48.78
N GLU A 414 10.18 16.11 49.95
CA GLU A 414 10.49 17.45 50.49
C GLU A 414 11.64 18.13 49.75
N THR A 415 12.58 17.34 49.22
CA THR A 415 13.75 17.80 48.47
C THR A 415 13.93 16.92 47.25
N ALA A 416 14.21 17.54 46.10
CA ALA A 416 14.48 16.81 44.87
C ALA A 416 15.68 15.87 45.04
N SER A 417 15.48 14.59 44.72
CA SER A 417 16.52 13.56 44.75
C SER A 417 17.32 13.53 43.44
N PHE A 418 17.41 14.67 42.77
CA PHE A 418 17.90 14.88 41.40
C PHE A 418 19.34 14.37 41.13
N THR A 419 20.14 14.15 42.18
CA THR A 419 21.50 13.62 42.08
C THR A 419 21.59 12.09 42.15
N ASN A 420 20.46 11.38 42.36
CA ASN A 420 20.42 9.93 42.48
C ASN A 420 19.11 9.35 41.89
N GLU A 421 19.05 9.31 40.56
CA GLU A 421 17.92 8.79 39.76
C GLU A 421 17.51 7.38 40.20
N LEU A 422 18.48 6.55 40.59
CA LEU A 422 18.25 5.18 41.02
C LEU A 422 17.37 5.07 42.27
N GLU A 423 17.59 5.92 43.26
CA GLU A 423 16.77 5.90 44.49
C GLU A 423 15.35 6.39 44.20
N LEU A 424 15.20 7.37 43.32
CA LEU A 424 13.89 7.84 42.86
C LEU A 424 13.14 6.75 42.09
N ARG A 425 13.79 6.04 41.16
CA ARG A 425 13.18 4.91 40.42
C ARG A 425 12.87 3.72 41.34
N LYS A 426 13.70 3.42 42.34
CA LYS A 426 13.42 2.40 43.38
C LYS A 426 12.25 2.82 44.28
N GLN A 427 12.12 4.10 44.63
CA GLN A 427 10.94 4.64 45.33
C GLN A 427 9.70 4.48 44.47
N GLN A 428 9.70 5.03 43.25
CA GLN A 428 8.62 4.91 42.27
C GLN A 428 8.13 3.46 42.16
N TRP A 429 9.06 2.52 41.94
CA TRP A 429 8.75 1.09 41.85
C TRP A 429 8.08 0.54 43.11
N ARG A 430 8.63 0.80 44.31
CA ARG A 430 8.02 0.34 45.58
C ARG A 430 6.62 0.91 45.78
N GLU A 431 6.43 2.19 45.48
CA GLU A 431 5.14 2.85 45.64
C GLU A 431 4.11 2.32 44.64
N THR A 432 4.53 1.99 43.42
CA THR A 432 3.69 1.31 42.41
C THR A 432 3.33 -0.09 42.85
N LEU A 433 4.27 -0.91 43.35
CA LEU A 433 3.93 -2.26 43.80
C LEU A 433 2.95 -2.28 44.98
N ALA A 434 3.00 -1.26 45.84
CA ALA A 434 2.07 -1.14 46.97
C ALA A 434 0.63 -0.80 46.55
N SER A 435 0.35 -0.45 45.28
CA SER A 435 -1.02 -0.34 44.74
C SER A 435 -1.56 -1.67 44.17
N SER A 436 -0.78 -2.75 44.27
CA SER A 436 -1.10 -4.07 43.69
C SER A 436 -1.44 -3.98 42.19
N PRO A 437 -0.48 -3.57 41.35
CA PRO A 437 -0.71 -3.40 39.92
C PRO A 437 -0.79 -4.76 39.22
N GLU A 438 -1.63 -4.85 38.20
CA GLU A 438 -1.63 -5.98 37.26
C GLU A 438 -0.68 -5.67 36.10
N TRP A 439 -0.98 -4.60 35.37
CA TRP A 439 -0.09 -4.02 34.37
C TRP A 439 0.46 -2.66 34.83
N ILE A 440 1.76 -2.46 34.65
CA ILE A 440 2.46 -1.22 34.98
C ILE A 440 2.87 -0.53 33.68
N LEU A 441 2.36 0.69 33.48
CA LEU A 441 2.77 1.60 32.42
C LEU A 441 3.67 2.68 33.02
N ASN A 442 4.94 2.76 32.60
CA ASN A 442 5.91 3.72 33.15
C ASN A 442 6.28 4.79 32.12
N MET A 443 5.77 6.00 32.36
CA MET A 443 5.90 7.17 31.48
C MET A 443 6.58 8.32 32.21
N ASP A 444 7.42 9.05 31.49
CA ASP A 444 7.94 10.34 31.96
C ASP A 444 6.91 11.46 31.70
N ALA A 445 7.06 12.60 32.40
CA ALA A 445 6.10 13.71 32.38
C ALA A 445 5.98 14.44 31.03
N ASP A 446 6.88 14.12 30.09
CA ASP A 446 6.96 14.65 28.73
C ASP A 446 6.77 13.56 27.65
N GLU A 447 6.27 12.38 28.02
CA GLU A 447 6.01 11.27 27.09
C GLU A 447 4.51 11.01 26.94
N MET A 448 4.01 10.92 25.71
CA MET A 448 2.61 10.54 25.43
C MET A 448 2.54 9.56 24.26
N PHE A 449 1.53 8.70 24.24
CA PHE A 449 1.26 7.83 23.08
C PHE A 449 0.57 8.61 21.97
N GLU A 450 0.68 8.09 20.74
CA GLU A 450 -0.21 8.47 19.64
C GLU A 450 -1.69 8.22 20.01
N SER A 451 -2.60 9.01 19.43
CA SER A 451 -4.00 9.10 19.88
C SER A 451 -4.74 7.75 19.89
N ARG A 452 -4.45 6.87 18.93
CA ARG A 452 -5.12 5.56 18.81
C ARG A 452 -4.84 4.58 19.93
N PHE A 453 -3.80 4.83 20.73
CA PHE A 453 -3.43 3.94 21.82
C PHE A 453 -4.54 3.79 22.85
N ALA A 454 -5.29 4.85 23.13
CA ALA A 454 -6.39 4.84 24.10
C ALA A 454 -7.48 3.83 23.73
N GLN A 455 -7.79 3.68 22.44
CA GLN A 455 -8.84 2.76 21.99
C GLN A 455 -8.36 1.30 21.95
N GLY A 456 -7.07 1.07 21.73
CA GLY A 456 -6.53 -0.27 21.51
C GLY A 456 -5.83 -0.93 22.71
N VAL A 457 -5.43 -0.17 23.74
CA VAL A 457 -4.57 -0.71 24.80
C VAL A 457 -5.21 -1.86 25.58
N HIS A 458 -6.49 -1.80 25.95
CA HIS A 458 -7.08 -2.90 26.72
C HIS A 458 -7.23 -4.20 25.92
N SER A 459 -7.44 -4.09 24.60
CA SER A 459 -7.42 -5.24 23.69
C SER A 459 -6.02 -5.83 23.58
N LEU A 460 -5.00 -4.97 23.51
CA LEU A 460 -3.59 -5.37 23.55
C LEU A 460 -3.28 -6.15 24.85
N LEU A 461 -3.66 -5.62 26.01
CA LEU A 461 -3.39 -6.25 27.31
C LEU A 461 -4.14 -7.58 27.52
N ALA A 462 -5.36 -7.69 26.99
CA ALA A 462 -6.18 -8.89 27.11
C ALA A 462 -5.72 -10.01 26.15
N GLY A 463 -5.24 -9.66 24.96
CA GLY A 463 -4.86 -10.61 23.91
C GLY A 463 -3.41 -11.11 23.99
N THR A 464 -2.53 -10.37 24.66
CA THR A 464 -1.11 -10.72 24.69
C THR A 464 -0.77 -11.86 25.64
N LYS A 465 0.11 -12.76 25.16
CA LYS A 465 0.81 -13.77 25.99
C LYS A 465 2.13 -13.25 26.56
N ALA A 466 2.58 -12.07 26.13
CA ALA A 466 3.77 -11.42 26.63
C ALA A 466 3.50 -10.82 28.03
N ASP A 467 4.59 -10.67 28.76
CA ASP A 467 4.66 -10.01 30.06
C ASP A 467 5.39 -8.67 29.97
N THR A 468 6.08 -8.38 28.86
CA THR A 468 6.72 -7.08 28.58
C THR A 468 6.39 -6.62 27.17
N ILE A 469 5.94 -5.39 27.01
CA ILE A 469 5.63 -4.79 25.72
C ILE A 469 6.57 -3.61 25.46
N CYS A 470 7.22 -3.65 24.30
CA CYS A 470 8.18 -2.64 23.88
C CYS A 470 7.63 -1.73 22.79
N PHE A 471 7.98 -0.44 22.86
CA PHE A 471 7.49 0.61 21.97
C PHE A 471 8.65 1.45 21.42
N ARG A 472 8.40 2.12 20.29
CA ARG A 472 9.32 3.12 19.71
C ARG A 472 9.01 4.50 20.25
N LEU A 473 10.06 5.26 20.56
CA LEU A 473 9.97 6.61 21.11
C LEU A 473 10.57 7.61 20.13
N PHE A 474 9.87 8.71 19.89
CA PHE A 474 10.21 9.74 18.90
C PHE A 474 10.52 11.06 19.59
N ASP A 475 11.77 11.53 19.47
CA ASP A 475 12.23 12.77 20.10
C ASP A 475 11.66 13.99 19.36
N MET A 476 10.54 14.52 19.86
CA MET A 476 9.85 15.66 19.28
C MET A 476 10.70 16.92 19.39
N TRP A 477 11.00 17.52 18.24
CA TRP A 477 11.85 18.71 18.11
C TRP A 477 11.04 20.00 17.90
N SER A 478 9.76 19.84 17.55
CA SER A 478 8.72 20.87 17.45
C SER A 478 7.35 20.24 17.76
N SER A 479 6.27 21.02 17.72
CA SER A 479 4.88 20.55 17.85
C SER A 479 4.49 19.50 16.80
N THR A 480 5.20 19.44 15.68
CA THR A 480 4.81 18.63 14.52
C THR A 480 5.92 17.72 14.00
N HIS A 481 7.17 17.89 14.45
CA HIS A 481 8.30 17.12 13.92
C HIS A 481 9.13 16.47 15.03
N TYR A 482 9.65 15.29 14.75
CA TYR A 482 10.69 14.65 15.55
C TYR A 482 12.04 14.77 14.84
N ARG A 483 13.13 14.65 15.60
CA ARG A 483 14.48 14.65 15.03
C ARG A 483 14.90 13.23 14.64
N ASP A 484 15.47 13.10 13.46
CA ASP A 484 15.99 11.85 12.92
C ASP A 484 17.29 12.16 12.21
N ASP A 485 18.44 11.87 12.82
CA ASP A 485 19.76 11.95 12.21
C ASP A 485 20.75 10.99 12.91
N ASP A 486 22.03 11.06 12.53
CA ASP A 486 23.09 10.16 13.03
C ASP A 486 23.21 10.14 14.57
N TYR A 487 22.77 11.20 15.26
CA TYR A 487 22.84 11.31 16.72
C TYR A 487 21.48 11.11 17.41
N TRP A 488 20.38 11.13 16.66
CA TRP A 488 19.00 11.15 17.18
C TRP A 488 18.15 10.05 16.56
N GLN A 489 18.41 8.81 16.97
CA GLN A 489 17.79 7.60 16.41
C GLN A 489 16.92 6.84 17.42
N ALA A 490 16.39 7.52 18.44
CA ALA A 490 15.60 6.86 19.49
C ALA A 490 14.42 6.04 18.93
N HIS A 491 13.86 6.49 17.81
CA HIS A 491 12.74 5.87 17.11
C HIS A 491 13.10 4.54 16.43
N GLN A 492 14.40 4.25 16.22
CA GLN A 492 14.83 2.98 15.63
C GLN A 492 14.90 1.84 16.66
N TYR A 493 14.77 2.14 17.96
CA TYR A 493 14.91 1.17 19.03
C TYR A 493 13.60 0.96 19.79
N TYR A 494 13.29 -0.31 20.06
CA TYR A 494 12.18 -0.69 20.91
C TYR A 494 12.63 -0.78 22.37
N ARG A 495 11.87 -0.15 23.27
CA ARG A 495 12.16 -0.12 24.72
C ARG A 495 10.92 -0.53 25.51
N PRO A 496 11.08 -1.17 26.69
CA PRO A 496 9.94 -1.57 27.51
C PRO A 496 9.27 -0.35 28.15
N PHE A 497 7.97 -0.16 27.93
CA PHE A 497 7.14 0.85 28.62
C PHE A 497 6.02 0.22 29.45
N LEU A 498 5.62 -1.01 29.12
CA LEU A 498 4.48 -1.67 29.71
C LEU A 498 4.86 -3.09 30.13
N ILE A 499 4.63 -3.44 31.40
CA ILE A 499 4.97 -4.77 31.94
C ILE A 499 3.86 -5.34 32.81
N ARG A 500 3.67 -6.66 32.76
CA ARG A 500 2.79 -7.41 33.64
C ARG A 500 3.56 -7.73 34.92
N TYR A 501 3.05 -7.31 36.06
CA TYR A 501 3.72 -7.60 37.32
C TYR A 501 3.66 -9.11 37.61
N LYS A 502 4.81 -9.69 37.97
CA LYS A 502 4.95 -11.11 38.33
C LYS A 502 5.43 -11.22 39.77
N GLU A 503 4.54 -11.68 40.63
CA GLU A 503 4.90 -12.02 42.00
C GLU A 503 5.99 -13.12 42.02
N GLY A 504 7.03 -12.92 42.83
CA GLY A 504 8.15 -13.86 42.94
C GLY A 504 9.23 -13.72 41.86
N PHE A 505 9.06 -12.89 40.84
CA PHE A 505 10.12 -12.58 39.88
C PHE A 505 11.19 -11.66 40.51
N PRO A 506 12.49 -11.99 40.46
CA PRO A 506 13.53 -11.20 41.12
C PRO A 506 13.89 -9.97 40.26
N TYR A 507 13.16 -8.87 40.42
CA TYR A 507 13.44 -7.60 39.76
C TYR A 507 14.79 -6.99 40.21
N LYS A 508 15.75 -6.85 39.28
CA LYS A 508 17.13 -6.39 39.53
C LYS A 508 17.36 -5.02 38.89
N TRP A 509 17.85 -4.06 39.66
CA TRP A 509 18.19 -2.73 39.15
C TRP A 509 19.63 -2.66 38.64
N LYS A 510 19.89 -1.70 37.75
CA LYS A 510 21.24 -1.29 37.35
C LYS A 510 21.74 -0.31 38.42
N GLU A 511 22.74 -0.70 39.20
CA GLU A 511 23.29 0.09 40.32
C GLU A 511 24.17 1.24 39.82
N GLN A 512 23.58 2.20 39.11
CA GLN A 512 24.20 3.45 38.64
C GLN A 512 23.32 4.62 39.06
N SER A 513 23.91 5.70 39.58
CA SER A 513 23.16 6.87 40.08
C SER A 513 22.47 7.70 38.99
N LEU A 514 22.87 7.50 37.73
CA LEU A 514 22.30 8.10 36.52
C LEU A 514 22.17 7.01 35.44
N HIS A 515 21.17 7.12 34.56
CA HIS A 515 20.93 6.19 33.45
C HIS A 515 20.73 4.73 33.91
N CYS A 516 20.05 4.54 35.05
CA CYS A 516 19.70 3.22 35.57
C CYS A 516 18.58 2.52 34.77
N GLY A 517 17.86 3.29 33.93
CA GLY A 517 16.70 2.83 33.15
C GLY A 517 15.39 2.98 33.92
N ARG A 518 14.26 3.03 33.20
CA ARG A 518 12.92 3.21 33.78
C ARG A 518 12.39 1.99 34.52
N PHE A 519 12.86 0.79 34.14
CA PHE A 519 12.50 -0.48 34.76
C PHE A 519 13.73 -1.22 35.29
N PRO A 520 13.53 -2.22 36.16
CA PRO A 520 14.56 -3.22 36.46
C PRO A 520 15.15 -3.80 35.17
N LYS A 521 16.47 -3.95 35.10
CA LYS A 521 17.17 -4.30 33.84
C LYS A 521 16.79 -5.66 33.25
N ASN A 522 16.20 -6.53 34.07
CA ASN A 522 15.84 -7.90 33.70
C ASN A 522 14.36 -8.07 33.35
N VAL A 523 13.61 -6.99 33.11
CA VAL A 523 12.22 -7.13 32.62
C VAL A 523 12.14 -7.79 31.24
N LEU A 524 13.16 -7.63 30.41
CA LEU A 524 13.26 -8.30 29.09
C LEU A 524 13.62 -9.79 29.19
N ASP A 525 13.93 -10.31 30.38
CA ASP A 525 14.06 -11.76 30.60
C ASP A 525 12.66 -12.45 30.66
N LEU A 526 11.59 -11.66 30.82
CA LEU A 526 10.20 -12.13 30.69
C LEU A 526 9.79 -12.19 29.21
N PRO A 527 8.81 -13.04 28.84
CA PRO A 527 8.28 -13.08 27.47
C PRO A 527 7.92 -11.67 27.00
N SER A 528 8.52 -11.24 25.88
CA SER A 528 8.39 -9.88 25.39
C SER A 528 7.84 -9.81 23.98
N GLU A 529 7.09 -8.76 23.67
CA GLU A 529 6.63 -8.44 22.33
C GLU A 529 6.91 -6.98 21.97
N ILE A 530 6.93 -6.69 20.68
CA ILE A 530 7.01 -5.33 20.16
C ILE A 530 5.61 -4.84 19.77
N SER A 531 5.34 -3.57 20.01
CA SER A 531 4.09 -2.92 19.64
C SER A 531 4.29 -1.94 18.49
N ASN A 532 3.32 -1.86 17.59
CA ASN A 532 3.30 -0.87 16.53
C ASN A 532 2.87 0.52 17.02
N TYR A 533 2.39 0.65 18.27
CA TYR A 533 2.10 1.96 18.83
C TYR A 533 3.36 2.78 19.06
N ARG A 534 3.24 4.09 18.86
CA ARG A 534 4.35 5.05 18.93
C ARG A 534 4.20 6.01 20.09
N ILE A 535 5.32 6.44 20.65
CA ILE A 535 5.40 7.38 21.78
C ILE A 535 6.10 8.66 21.33
N GLN A 536 5.46 9.81 21.53
CA GLN A 536 6.05 11.12 21.39
C GLN A 536 6.80 11.47 22.68
N HIS A 537 8.04 11.95 22.55
CA HIS A 537 8.84 12.47 23.64
C HIS A 537 9.06 13.96 23.44
N TRP A 538 8.32 14.75 24.21
CA TRP A 538 8.24 16.21 24.12
C TRP A 538 9.40 16.94 24.79
N GLY A 539 10.31 16.19 25.41
CA GLY A 539 11.47 16.70 26.12
C GLY A 539 12.46 17.51 25.27
N TRP A 540 12.28 17.64 23.96
CA TRP A 540 13.17 18.40 23.06
C TRP A 540 12.44 19.45 22.22
N CYS A 541 11.13 19.63 22.45
CA CYS A 541 10.23 20.30 21.52
C CYS A 541 10.50 21.79 21.31
N THR A 542 11.07 22.50 22.30
CA THR A 542 11.32 23.95 22.16
C THR A 542 12.80 24.28 22.29
N PRO A 543 13.29 25.33 21.61
CA PRO A 543 14.67 25.80 21.77
C PRO A 543 15.04 26.12 23.22
N ALA A 544 14.08 26.65 24.01
CA ALA A 544 14.30 26.95 25.43
C ALA A 544 14.56 25.67 26.25
N ILE A 545 13.77 24.61 26.04
CA ILE A 545 13.98 23.31 26.70
C ILE A 545 15.33 22.71 26.28
N ARG A 546 15.66 22.77 24.98
CA ARG A 546 16.94 22.27 24.46
C ARG A 546 18.14 23.03 25.04
N MET A 547 18.06 24.35 25.13
CA MET A 547 19.10 25.18 25.77
C MET A 547 19.28 24.83 27.24
N ALA A 548 18.19 24.69 27.99
CA ALA A 548 18.25 24.30 29.40
C ALA A 548 18.85 22.89 29.58
N LYS A 549 18.45 21.91 28.76
CA LYS A 549 19.03 20.55 28.77
C LYS A 549 20.51 20.56 28.39
N PHE A 550 20.91 21.32 27.37
CA PHE A 550 22.31 21.48 26.95
C PHE A 550 23.17 22.04 28.09
N GLN A 551 22.78 23.17 28.68
CA GLN A 551 23.50 23.78 29.80
C GLN A 551 23.62 22.83 31.00
N ARG A 552 22.56 22.06 31.27
CA ARG A 552 22.55 21.05 32.33
C ARG A 552 23.54 19.92 32.06
N TYR A 553 23.60 19.37 30.85
CA TYR A 553 24.58 18.34 30.50
C TYR A 553 26.01 18.86 30.59
N GLN A 554 26.26 20.09 30.15
CA GLN A 554 27.57 20.73 30.29
C GLN A 554 28.00 20.89 31.76
N LEU A 555 27.06 21.12 32.68
CA LEU A 555 27.34 21.25 34.11
C LEU A 555 27.57 19.89 34.79
N LEU A 556 26.71 18.90 34.51
CA LEU A 556 26.69 17.61 35.20
C LEU A 556 27.66 16.58 34.63
N ASP A 557 27.92 16.65 33.32
CA ASP A 557 28.84 15.76 32.63
C ASP A 557 29.71 16.52 31.60
N PRO A 558 30.55 17.47 32.07
CA PRO A 558 31.36 18.33 31.19
C PRO A 558 32.34 17.54 30.29
N SER A 559 32.67 16.31 30.67
CA SER A 559 33.55 15.42 29.90
C SER A 559 32.80 14.37 29.07
N ALA A 560 31.47 14.37 29.05
CA ALA A 560 30.63 13.32 28.44
C ALA A 560 31.06 11.90 28.89
N ARG A 561 31.33 11.72 30.18
CA ARG A 561 31.73 10.44 30.78
C ARG A 561 30.58 9.44 30.82
N TYR A 562 29.34 9.93 30.88
CA TYR A 562 28.12 9.13 31.02
C TYR A 562 27.22 9.20 29.78
N GLY A 563 27.38 10.22 28.94
CA GLY A 563 26.65 10.40 27.68
C GLY A 563 27.49 10.31 26.42
N TRP A 564 26.87 10.62 25.28
CA TRP A 564 27.54 10.70 23.98
C TRP A 564 27.88 12.15 23.66
N LYS A 565 29.18 12.47 23.62
CA LYS A 565 29.66 13.84 23.45
C LYS A 565 29.12 14.53 22.19
N GLU A 566 29.19 13.87 21.05
CA GLU A 566 28.73 14.40 19.77
C GLU A 566 27.21 14.62 19.77
N GLN A 567 26.45 13.76 20.45
CA GLN A 567 25.02 13.98 20.66
C GLN A 567 24.74 15.19 21.55
N TYR A 568 25.52 15.41 22.60
CA TYR A 568 25.38 16.60 23.45
C TYR A 568 25.66 17.89 22.68
N GLU A 569 26.72 17.88 21.87
CA GLU A 569 27.08 19.02 21.01
C GLU A 569 26.02 19.28 19.94
N SER A 570 25.35 18.24 19.42
CA SER A 570 24.30 18.40 18.42
C SER A 570 22.95 18.90 18.96
N ILE A 571 22.74 18.99 20.28
CA ILE A 571 21.47 19.50 20.86
C ILE A 571 21.09 20.89 20.32
N LEU A 572 22.10 21.74 20.10
CA LEU A 572 21.93 23.12 19.62
C LEU A 572 22.31 23.30 18.15
N ASP A 573 22.34 22.20 17.39
CA ASP A 573 22.54 22.23 15.94
C ASP A 573 21.53 23.20 15.29
N PRO A 574 21.98 24.20 14.51
CA PRO A 574 21.09 25.12 13.81
C PRO A 574 20.32 24.45 12.66
N ASN A 575 20.80 23.33 12.12
CA ASN A 575 20.20 22.65 10.96
C ASN A 575 19.97 21.14 11.20
N PRO A 576 19.18 20.75 12.22
CA PRO A 576 18.89 19.34 12.49
C PRO A 576 18.03 18.75 11.38
N ARG A 577 18.19 17.45 11.07
CA ARG A 577 17.27 16.74 10.16
C ARG A 577 16.00 16.39 10.93
N LEU A 578 14.88 16.97 10.50
CA LEU A 578 13.58 16.81 11.13
C LEU A 578 12.64 16.03 10.22
N THR A 579 11.85 15.15 10.82
CA THR A 579 10.85 14.32 10.14
C THR A 579 9.49 14.62 10.74
N LEU A 580 8.46 14.77 9.90
CA LEU A 580 7.11 15.06 10.34
C LEU A 580 6.54 13.92 11.20
N TRP A 581 5.97 14.26 12.34
CA TRP A 581 5.13 13.37 13.14
C TRP A 581 3.70 13.43 12.61
N VAL A 582 3.26 12.33 12.01
CA VAL A 582 1.86 12.15 11.59
C VAL A 582 1.20 11.23 12.61
N ASP A 583 0.22 11.76 13.36
CA ASP A 583 -0.61 10.94 14.23
C ASP A 583 -1.54 10.09 13.35
N GLN A 584 -1.62 8.78 13.64
CA GLN A 584 -2.33 7.86 12.76
C GLN A 584 -3.87 8.03 12.82
N ASP A 585 -4.42 8.80 13.78
CA ASP A 585 -5.83 9.22 13.75
C ASP A 585 -6.08 10.59 13.11
N ASN A 586 -5.05 11.41 12.86
CA ASN A 586 -5.21 12.75 12.25
C ASN A 586 -5.45 12.71 10.74
N ILE A 587 -5.77 11.52 10.23
CA ILE A 587 -6.39 11.32 8.91
C ILE A 587 -7.94 11.36 9.05
N ASN A 588 -8.48 11.36 10.27
CA ASN A 588 -9.93 11.27 10.58
C ASN A 588 -10.52 12.42 11.43
N VAL A 589 -9.76 13.50 11.74
CA VAL A 589 -10.28 14.64 12.55
C VAL A 589 -9.87 16.00 11.95
N GLU A 590 -10.24 16.27 10.71
CA GLU A 590 -10.65 17.62 10.34
C GLU A 590 -12.18 17.67 10.37
N LYS A 591 -12.71 17.72 11.60
CA LYS A 591 -13.98 18.34 12.00
C LYS A 591 -14.23 18.06 13.47
N GLU A 592 -13.65 18.89 14.33
CA GLU A 592 -14.42 19.71 15.28
C GLU A 592 -13.48 20.56 16.17
N THR A 593 -13.39 21.83 15.77
CA THR A 593 -13.09 23.05 16.54
C THR A 593 -11.63 23.38 16.92
N ALA A 594 -11.10 24.33 16.16
CA ALA A 594 -9.93 25.14 16.46
C ALA A 594 -10.16 26.08 17.67
N PRO A 595 -9.16 26.33 18.53
CA PRO A 595 -9.17 27.45 19.46
C PRO A 595 -8.63 28.72 18.79
N GLU A 596 -9.40 29.80 18.90
CA GLU A 596 -9.02 31.17 18.52
C GLU A 596 -7.77 31.63 19.31
N TYR A 597 -6.80 32.22 18.61
CA TYR A 597 -5.77 33.09 19.18
C TYR A 597 -6.10 34.55 18.82
N GLU A 598 -6.50 35.33 19.82
CA GLU A 598 -6.58 36.79 19.72
C GLU A 598 -5.20 37.44 19.87
N ALA A 599 -4.86 38.35 18.95
CA ALA A 599 -3.90 39.40 19.19
C ALA A 599 -4.50 40.76 18.78
N ALA A 600 -4.96 41.49 19.81
CA ALA A 600 -4.91 42.94 20.00
C ALA A 600 -5.36 43.87 18.87
N HIS A 601 -6.49 44.58 19.09
CA HIS A 601 -6.60 46.03 18.88
C HIS A 601 -7.60 46.69 19.85
N GLN A 602 -7.35 47.96 20.14
CA GLN A 602 -7.79 48.77 21.28
C GLN A 602 -9.22 49.34 21.19
N VAL A 603 -9.92 49.33 22.35
CA VAL A 603 -10.69 50.42 23.01
C VAL A 603 -12.06 50.84 22.43
N ASN A 604 -13.15 50.53 23.16
CA ASN A 604 -13.95 51.50 23.96
C ASN A 604 -15.12 50.86 24.74
N ASP A 605 -15.12 51.07 26.06
CA ASP A 605 -16.22 51.44 26.96
C ASP A 605 -17.68 51.01 26.66
N MET A 606 -18.25 50.11 27.48
CA MET A 606 -19.22 50.42 28.56
C MET A 606 -20.15 49.24 28.96
N ASP A 607 -20.30 49.11 30.27
CA ASP A 607 -21.40 48.57 31.08
C ASP A 607 -21.55 47.06 31.38
N VAL A 608 -21.60 46.84 32.70
CA VAL A 608 -21.66 45.63 33.52
C VAL A 608 -23.08 45.51 34.11
N ALA A 609 -23.67 44.31 34.06
CA ALA A 609 -24.72 43.73 34.95
C ALA A 609 -25.51 42.68 34.14
N GLU A 610 -25.98 41.53 34.62
CA GLU A 610 -26.22 41.00 35.96
C GLU A 610 -26.37 39.47 35.86
N ILE A 611 -26.04 38.77 36.93
CA ILE A 611 -26.09 37.31 37.12
C ILE A 611 -27.53 36.87 37.47
N SER A 612 -27.82 35.58 37.22
CA SER A 612 -28.91 34.72 37.76
C SER A 612 -30.08 34.51 36.79
N SER A 613 -30.59 33.31 36.50
CA SER A 613 -30.80 32.14 37.37
C SER A 613 -31.13 30.90 36.52
N VAL A 614 -30.79 29.73 37.04
CA VAL A 614 -31.11 28.40 36.48
C VAL A 614 -32.61 28.11 36.61
N GLN A 615 -33.27 27.63 35.55
CA GLN A 615 -34.37 26.65 35.66
C GLN A 615 -34.59 25.85 34.36
N VAL A 616 -34.61 24.53 34.53
CA VAL A 616 -34.89 23.48 33.53
C VAL A 616 -36.39 23.43 33.24
N ILE A 617 -36.83 23.56 31.98
CA ILE A 617 -38.16 23.10 31.52
C ILE A 617 -38.08 22.52 30.09
N ASN A 618 -38.80 21.42 29.94
CA ASN A 618 -38.91 20.43 28.86
C ASN A 618 -39.20 20.94 27.43
N ASN A 619 -38.78 20.09 26.48
CA ASN A 619 -39.22 19.99 25.10
C ASN A 619 -40.75 20.09 24.92
N SER A 620 -41.21 21.20 24.37
CA SER A 620 -42.28 21.27 23.35
C SER A 620 -42.49 22.74 22.97
N ASP A 621 -42.46 23.01 21.67
CA ASP A 621 -42.82 24.29 21.02
C ASP A 621 -41.81 25.44 21.12
N LEU A 622 -40.86 25.47 20.18
CA LEU A 622 -40.26 26.72 19.72
C LEU A 622 -40.45 26.88 18.22
N GLN A 623 -41.28 27.87 17.90
CA GLN A 623 -41.61 28.34 16.58
C GLN A 623 -40.37 28.76 15.80
N ILE A 624 -40.29 28.23 14.58
CA ILE A 624 -39.52 28.73 13.45
C ILE A 624 -39.66 30.26 13.37
N LYS A 625 -38.56 30.98 13.61
CA LYS A 625 -38.41 32.34 13.08
C LYS A 625 -37.81 32.22 11.69
N SER A 626 -38.66 32.53 10.72
CA SER A 626 -38.45 32.47 9.29
C SER A 626 -37.66 33.68 8.78
N GLU A 627 -36.43 33.45 8.33
CA GLU A 627 -35.73 34.26 7.32
C GLU A 627 -34.81 33.32 6.51
N THR A 628 -35.41 32.43 5.71
CA THR A 628 -34.77 31.66 4.62
C THR A 628 -35.85 30.89 3.85
N LYS A 629 -36.85 31.63 3.33
CA LYS A 629 -37.98 31.04 2.59
C LYS A 629 -38.01 31.35 1.10
N ASP A 630 -36.96 31.97 0.54
CA ASP A 630 -36.87 32.25 -0.89
C ASP A 630 -35.51 31.81 -1.43
N LEU A 631 -35.44 30.56 -1.89
CA LEU A 631 -34.60 30.02 -2.99
C LEU A 631 -34.84 28.50 -3.11
N LEU A 632 -36.10 28.07 -3.02
CA LEU A 632 -36.47 26.74 -3.51
C LEU A 632 -36.70 26.85 -5.02
N TYR A 633 -36.09 25.94 -5.78
CA TYR A 633 -36.23 25.69 -7.23
C TYR A 633 -35.23 26.39 -8.16
N SER A 634 -33.92 26.20 -7.94
CA SER A 634 -32.96 26.27 -9.05
C SER A 634 -33.20 25.09 -10.00
N LYS A 635 -33.61 25.36 -11.25
CA LYS A 635 -33.63 24.32 -12.29
C LYS A 635 -32.22 23.72 -12.40
N CYS A 636 -32.14 22.41 -12.62
CA CYS A 636 -30.85 21.77 -12.86
C CYS A 636 -30.17 22.41 -14.07
N LYS A 637 -29.01 23.06 -13.88
CA LYS A 637 -28.29 23.75 -14.97
C LYS A 637 -27.81 22.81 -16.07
N LEU A 638 -27.67 21.52 -15.76
CA LEU A 638 -27.28 20.52 -16.75
C LEU A 638 -28.47 20.08 -17.63
N CYS A 639 -29.53 19.53 -17.05
CA CYS A 639 -30.64 18.95 -17.83
C CYS A 639 -31.87 19.87 -17.98
N GLY A 640 -31.92 21.01 -17.28
CA GLY A 640 -33.02 21.97 -17.31
C GLY A 640 -34.26 21.56 -16.50
N SER A 641 -34.23 20.39 -15.84
CA SER A 641 -35.37 19.89 -15.06
C SER A 641 -35.62 20.73 -13.81
N SER A 642 -36.89 20.97 -13.50
CA SER A 642 -37.33 21.55 -12.23
C SER A 642 -37.50 20.51 -11.11
N ASP A 643 -37.37 19.21 -11.44
CA ASP A 643 -37.39 18.11 -10.47
C ASP A 643 -36.08 18.10 -9.68
N THR A 644 -36.04 18.95 -8.65
CA THR A 644 -34.89 19.17 -7.77
C THR A 644 -35.37 19.15 -6.32
N ALA A 645 -34.54 18.58 -5.45
CA ALA A 645 -34.80 18.49 -4.02
C ALA A 645 -33.51 18.78 -3.25
N VAL A 646 -33.63 19.19 -1.99
CA VAL A 646 -32.47 19.33 -1.11
C VAL A 646 -31.81 17.96 -0.96
N PHE A 647 -30.53 17.87 -1.31
CA PHE A 647 -29.70 16.70 -1.08
C PHE A 647 -29.15 16.73 0.35
N HIS A 648 -28.55 17.86 0.76
CA HIS A 648 -28.09 18.10 2.12
C HIS A 648 -27.85 19.61 2.36
N SER A 649 -27.96 20.07 3.61
CA SER A 649 -27.69 21.47 3.99
C SER A 649 -26.58 21.51 5.04
N TYR A 650 -25.50 22.22 4.72
CA TYR A 650 -24.41 22.55 5.65
C TYR A 650 -24.61 23.96 6.21
N GLU A 651 -23.76 24.33 7.17
CA GLU A 651 -23.81 25.64 7.81
C GLU A 651 -23.68 26.81 6.82
N ARG A 652 -22.80 26.67 5.82
CA ARG A 652 -22.49 27.74 4.86
C ARG A 652 -23.17 27.60 3.50
N PHE A 653 -23.66 26.41 3.14
CA PHE A 653 -24.24 26.16 1.82
C PHE A 653 -25.20 24.98 1.76
N THR A 654 -26.01 24.90 0.70
CA THR A 654 -26.95 23.78 0.49
C THR A 654 -26.73 23.10 -0.86
N LEU A 655 -26.63 21.78 -0.82
CA LEU A 655 -26.59 20.93 -2.00
C LEU A 655 -28.00 20.51 -2.42
N MET A 656 -28.28 20.63 -3.71
CA MET A 656 -29.50 20.23 -4.40
C MET A 656 -29.22 19.01 -5.26
N GLY A 657 -30.13 18.04 -5.26
CA GLY A 657 -30.11 16.86 -6.13
C GLY A 657 -31.19 16.96 -7.21
N CYS A 658 -30.83 16.69 -8.46
CA CYS A 658 -31.78 16.61 -9.56
C CYS A 658 -32.35 15.19 -9.70
N GLY A 659 -33.67 15.03 -9.58
CA GLY A 659 -34.36 13.74 -9.73
C GLY A 659 -34.35 13.18 -11.16
N SER A 660 -34.14 14.04 -12.17
CA SER A 660 -34.15 13.63 -13.58
C SER A 660 -32.81 13.13 -14.11
N CYS A 661 -31.70 13.82 -13.81
CA CYS A 661 -30.36 13.43 -14.31
C CYS A 661 -29.39 12.99 -13.21
N GLY A 662 -29.77 13.14 -11.94
CA GLY A 662 -28.94 12.73 -10.80
C GLY A 662 -27.79 13.69 -10.45
N LEU A 663 -27.65 14.85 -11.10
CA LEU A 663 -26.63 15.85 -10.73
C LEU A 663 -26.87 16.37 -9.31
N VAL A 664 -25.80 16.54 -8.53
CA VAL A 664 -25.79 17.26 -7.26
C VAL A 664 -25.01 18.56 -7.43
N PHE A 665 -25.55 19.67 -6.95
CA PHE A 665 -25.00 21.01 -7.18
C PHE A 665 -25.41 21.97 -6.07
N ARG A 666 -24.65 23.05 -5.87
CA ARG A 666 -24.97 24.08 -4.88
C ARG A 666 -26.19 24.93 -5.29
N ASN A 667 -27.02 25.30 -4.34
CA ASN A 667 -28.22 26.11 -4.57
C ASN A 667 -27.91 27.58 -4.88
N ASP A 668 -26.73 28.06 -4.52
CA ASP A 668 -26.27 29.45 -4.62
C ASP A 668 -25.24 29.66 -5.74
N VAL A 669 -25.08 28.70 -6.66
CA VAL A 669 -24.09 28.73 -7.75
C VAL A 669 -24.13 29.99 -8.62
N ASP A 670 -25.26 30.69 -8.71
CA ASP A 670 -25.42 31.94 -9.45
C ASP A 670 -24.97 33.20 -8.68
N HIS A 671 -24.63 33.06 -7.39
CA HIS A 671 -24.35 34.15 -6.47
C HIS A 671 -22.93 34.13 -5.91
N ILE A 672 -22.15 33.10 -6.25
CA ILE A 672 -20.76 32.97 -5.83
C ILE A 672 -19.86 33.81 -6.74
N GLN A 673 -18.95 34.58 -6.13
CA GLN A 673 -17.89 35.30 -6.83
C GLN A 673 -16.61 34.45 -6.80
N PRO A 674 -16.06 34.02 -7.95
CA PRO A 674 -14.85 33.18 -7.99
C PRO A 674 -13.61 33.83 -7.35
N GLU A 675 -13.51 35.15 -7.36
CA GLU A 675 -12.37 35.91 -6.83
C GLU A 675 -12.27 35.78 -5.31
N ASP A 676 -13.40 35.90 -4.63
CA ASP A 676 -13.47 35.80 -3.17
C ASP A 676 -13.10 34.38 -2.71
N MET A 677 -13.60 33.37 -3.42
CA MET A 677 -13.31 31.96 -3.14
C MET A 677 -11.81 31.65 -3.31
N ILE A 678 -11.18 32.17 -4.37
CA ILE A 678 -9.76 31.91 -4.63
C ILE A 678 -8.86 32.63 -3.62
N ALA A 679 -9.18 33.88 -3.28
CA ALA A 679 -8.42 34.63 -2.29
C ALA A 679 -8.50 33.98 -0.89
N GLU A 680 -9.65 33.40 -0.53
CA GLU A 680 -9.84 32.75 0.76
C GLU A 680 -9.14 31.38 0.82
N ILE A 681 -9.35 30.52 -0.18
CA ILE A 681 -8.95 29.10 -0.14
C ILE A 681 -7.55 28.87 -0.70
N TYR A 682 -7.19 29.50 -1.83
CA TYR A 682 -5.98 29.18 -2.61
C TYR A 682 -4.85 30.20 -2.36
N ASN A 683 -4.54 30.41 -1.08
CA ASN A 683 -3.56 31.38 -0.59
C ASN A 683 -2.18 30.73 -0.28
N ALA A 684 -1.25 31.50 0.28
CA ALA A 684 0.09 31.04 0.64
C ALA A 684 0.13 29.82 1.60
N GLU A 685 -0.86 29.65 2.49
CA GLU A 685 -0.97 28.46 3.35
C GLU A 685 -1.31 27.21 2.54
N TRP A 686 -2.21 27.33 1.57
CA TRP A 686 -2.53 26.26 0.62
C TRP A 686 -1.31 25.87 -0.22
N VAL A 687 -0.52 26.86 -0.67
CA VAL A 687 0.75 26.61 -1.39
C VAL A 687 1.75 25.89 -0.48
N ALA A 688 1.88 26.27 0.79
CA ALA A 688 2.79 25.63 1.73
C ALA A 688 2.36 24.18 2.04
N MET A 689 1.05 23.92 2.22
CA MET A 689 0.49 22.58 2.32
C MET A 689 0.84 21.77 1.06
N ARG A 690 0.63 22.33 -0.12
CA ARG A 690 0.89 21.67 -1.40
C ARG A 690 2.37 21.37 -1.62
N ASP A 691 3.29 22.28 -1.25
CA ASP A 691 4.75 22.05 -1.31
C ASP A 691 5.17 20.87 -0.43
N SER A 692 4.62 20.78 0.78
CA SER A 692 4.90 19.67 1.71
C SER A 692 4.43 18.30 1.18
N ALA A 693 3.41 18.30 0.31
CA ALA A 693 2.84 17.12 -0.35
C ALA A 693 3.33 16.91 -1.80
N ALA A 694 4.15 17.82 -2.34
CA ALA A 694 4.51 17.86 -3.77
C ALA A 694 5.28 16.61 -4.23
N ALA A 695 6.04 15.98 -3.32
CA ALA A 695 6.85 14.80 -3.62
C ALA A 695 6.07 13.47 -3.69
N SER A 696 4.82 13.40 -3.19
CA SER A 696 4.07 12.14 -3.06
C SER A 696 2.69 12.14 -3.71
N THR A 697 2.09 13.30 -4.00
CA THR A 697 0.70 13.35 -4.51
C THR A 697 0.60 14.22 -5.74
N TYR A 698 1.00 15.49 -5.67
CA TYR A 698 0.88 16.40 -6.82
C TYR A 698 1.86 16.09 -7.95
N GLY A 699 3.07 15.58 -7.63
CA GLY A 699 3.96 14.98 -8.63
C GLY A 699 3.35 13.76 -9.32
N ASP A 700 2.65 12.88 -8.58
CA ASP A 700 1.98 11.71 -9.15
C ASP A 700 0.79 12.10 -10.06
N HIS A 701 0.07 13.18 -9.73
CA HIS A 701 -0.95 13.75 -10.61
C HIS A 701 -0.35 14.32 -11.89
N ALA A 702 0.76 15.07 -11.81
CA ALA A 702 1.45 15.59 -12.99
C ALA A 702 1.97 14.47 -13.90
N LEU A 703 2.59 13.42 -13.35
CA LEU A 703 3.05 12.25 -14.09
C LEU A 703 1.89 11.46 -14.71
N PHE A 704 0.78 11.31 -13.99
CA PHE A 704 -0.43 10.69 -14.53
C PHE A 704 -1.01 11.49 -15.69
N GLY A 705 -1.09 12.82 -15.56
CA GLY A 705 -1.51 13.70 -16.66
C GLY A 705 -0.61 13.57 -17.89
N LEU A 706 0.71 13.52 -17.71
CA LEU A 706 1.67 13.27 -18.78
C LEU A 706 1.42 11.92 -19.48
N MET A 707 1.17 10.87 -18.69
CA MET A 707 0.85 9.55 -19.24
C MET A 707 -0.42 9.59 -20.09
N LEU A 708 -1.45 10.34 -19.67
CA LEU A 708 -2.66 10.54 -20.48
C LEU A 708 -2.36 11.29 -21.78
N LEU A 709 -1.54 12.34 -21.73
CA LEU A 709 -1.10 13.05 -22.92
C LEU A 709 -0.38 12.11 -23.90
N ASP A 710 0.57 11.31 -23.43
CA ASP A 710 1.34 10.36 -24.26
C ASP A 710 0.45 9.23 -24.82
N MET A 711 -0.59 8.82 -24.10
CA MET A 711 -1.51 7.77 -24.53
C MET A 711 -2.53 8.22 -25.59
N PHE A 712 -3.03 9.45 -25.48
CA PHE A 712 -4.21 9.90 -26.24
C PHE A 712 -3.95 11.03 -27.22
N SER A 713 -2.81 11.71 -27.13
CA SER A 713 -2.41 12.74 -28.10
C SER A 713 -1.71 12.11 -29.29
N THR A 714 -1.95 12.66 -30.48
CA THR A 714 -1.34 12.18 -31.74
C THR A 714 0.07 12.71 -31.96
N GLY A 715 0.51 13.67 -31.14
CA GLY A 715 1.83 14.28 -31.15
C GLY A 715 1.97 15.28 -30.00
N LYS A 716 3.18 15.80 -29.81
CA LYS A 716 3.47 16.86 -28.81
C LYS A 716 3.44 18.21 -29.53
N GLY A 717 2.46 19.02 -29.17
CA GLY A 717 2.18 20.33 -29.78
C GLY A 717 1.89 21.37 -28.71
N LYS A 718 0.93 22.25 -28.96
CA LYS A 718 0.45 23.24 -28.00
C LYS A 718 -0.47 22.57 -26.98
N LEU A 719 -0.17 22.81 -25.72
CA LEU A 719 -0.95 22.37 -24.57
C LEU A 719 -1.39 23.59 -23.77
N LEU A 720 -2.68 23.67 -23.47
CA LEU A 720 -3.22 24.62 -22.50
C LEU A 720 -3.65 23.88 -21.24
N GLU A 721 -3.20 24.32 -20.08
CA GLU A 721 -3.79 23.91 -18.80
C GLU A 721 -4.59 25.08 -18.22
N ILE A 722 -5.81 24.80 -17.77
CA ILE A 722 -6.62 25.73 -16.98
C ILE A 722 -6.50 25.31 -15.51
N GLY A 723 -6.29 26.26 -14.61
CA GLY A 723 -6.13 26.00 -13.18
C GLY A 723 -4.83 25.26 -12.86
N SER A 724 -3.69 25.78 -13.34
CA SER A 724 -2.39 25.11 -13.21
C SER A 724 -1.89 24.94 -11.76
N GLY A 725 -2.53 25.60 -10.79
CA GLY A 725 -2.12 25.58 -9.39
C GLY A 725 -0.65 25.96 -9.26
N THR A 726 0.11 25.16 -8.52
CA THR A 726 1.55 25.38 -8.28
C THR A 726 2.46 24.97 -9.46
N GLY A 727 1.90 24.60 -10.62
CA GLY A 727 2.61 24.50 -11.90
C GLY A 727 3.35 23.19 -12.16
N GLU A 728 3.14 22.13 -11.36
CA GLU A 728 3.84 20.85 -11.53
C GLU A 728 3.60 20.21 -12.90
N PHE A 729 2.36 20.25 -13.39
CA PHE A 729 2.00 19.64 -14.66
C PHE A 729 2.56 20.41 -15.86
N ILE A 730 2.45 21.75 -15.89
CA ILE A 730 3.12 22.57 -16.91
C ILE A 730 4.62 22.27 -16.93
N HIS A 731 5.28 22.27 -15.77
CA HIS A 731 6.70 21.95 -15.69
C HIS A 731 7.00 20.58 -16.33
N ALA A 732 6.23 19.55 -15.95
CA ALA A 732 6.41 18.20 -16.46
C ALA A 732 6.14 18.11 -17.99
N ALA A 733 5.10 18.81 -18.49
CA ALA A 733 4.76 18.88 -19.91
C ALA A 733 5.87 19.56 -20.74
N LEU A 734 6.41 20.67 -20.26
CA LEU A 734 7.54 21.37 -20.89
C LEU A 734 8.77 20.45 -20.96
N GLN A 735 9.11 19.75 -19.88
CA GLN A 735 10.21 18.78 -19.87
C GLN A 735 9.98 17.61 -20.83
N ALA A 736 8.71 17.21 -21.02
CA ALA A 736 8.32 16.17 -21.96
C ALA A 736 8.29 16.64 -23.42
N GLY A 737 8.52 17.94 -23.70
CA GLY A 737 8.61 18.52 -25.04
C GLY A 737 7.30 19.10 -25.59
N TRP A 738 6.32 19.40 -24.73
CA TRP A 738 5.13 20.15 -25.11
C TRP A 738 5.40 21.66 -25.16
N ASP A 739 4.72 22.37 -26.05
CA ASP A 739 4.61 23.83 -26.02
C ASP A 739 3.44 24.19 -25.08
N ALA A 740 3.72 24.18 -23.77
CA ALA A 740 2.69 24.22 -22.72
C ALA A 740 2.54 25.61 -22.10
N VAL A 741 1.31 26.07 -21.97
CA VAL A 741 0.91 27.31 -21.29
C VAL A 741 -0.14 26.97 -20.23
N GLY A 742 -0.03 27.60 -19.06
CA GLY A 742 -0.98 27.41 -17.96
C GLY A 742 -1.62 28.74 -17.54
N ILE A 743 -2.92 28.71 -17.23
CA ILE A 743 -3.66 29.84 -16.66
C ILE A 743 -3.96 29.52 -15.20
N GLU A 744 -3.59 30.42 -14.29
CA GLU A 744 -3.78 30.24 -12.85
C GLU A 744 -4.17 31.58 -12.19
N PRO A 745 -5.34 31.70 -11.55
CA PRO A 745 -5.79 32.93 -10.90
C PRO A 745 -5.10 33.25 -9.56
N SER A 746 -4.62 32.26 -8.79
CA SER A 746 -3.93 32.51 -7.51
C SER A 746 -2.53 33.10 -7.70
N ILE A 747 -2.31 34.28 -7.12
CA ILE A 747 -1.01 34.96 -7.16
C ILE A 747 0.09 34.17 -6.46
N ASP A 748 -0.24 33.49 -5.35
CA ASP A 748 0.72 32.72 -4.56
C ASP A 748 1.14 31.45 -5.32
N SER A 749 0.18 30.78 -5.97
CA SER A 749 0.44 29.61 -6.81
C SER A 749 1.34 29.95 -8.01
N ARG A 750 1.08 31.07 -8.70
CA ARG A 750 1.94 31.56 -9.79
C ARG A 750 3.35 31.91 -9.30
N ALA A 751 3.46 32.62 -8.18
CA ALA A 751 4.75 32.98 -7.61
C ALA A 751 5.58 31.75 -7.25
N TYR A 752 4.92 30.72 -6.70
CA TYR A 752 5.57 29.45 -6.39
C TYR A 752 6.00 28.69 -7.65
N ALA A 753 5.15 28.60 -8.68
CA ALA A 753 5.50 27.95 -9.95
C ALA A 753 6.74 28.59 -10.58
N LYS A 754 6.83 29.92 -10.55
CA LYS A 754 8.00 30.65 -11.02
C LYS A 754 9.23 30.39 -10.16
N TYR A 755 9.10 30.42 -8.84
CA TYR A 755 10.22 30.21 -7.92
C TYR A 755 10.79 28.79 -8.01
N LYS A 756 9.92 27.76 -7.99
CA LYS A 756 10.33 26.36 -7.87
C LYS A 756 10.68 25.71 -9.21
N TYR A 757 9.91 26.01 -10.26
CA TYR A 757 9.98 25.32 -11.54
C TYR A 757 10.48 26.20 -12.69
N ASP A 758 10.71 27.50 -12.44
CA ASP A 758 10.98 28.52 -13.46
C ASP A 758 9.89 28.58 -14.54
N VAL A 759 8.63 28.38 -14.14
CA VAL A 759 7.46 28.41 -15.03
C VAL A 759 6.69 29.72 -14.82
N ASP A 760 6.50 30.49 -15.89
CA ASP A 760 5.64 31.67 -15.90
C ASP A 760 4.21 31.29 -16.31
N LEU A 761 3.30 31.25 -15.33
CA LEU A 761 1.88 31.00 -15.55
C LEU A 761 1.14 32.32 -15.86
N LEU A 762 0.14 32.26 -16.73
CA LEU A 762 -0.70 33.41 -17.06
C LEU A 762 -1.68 33.70 -15.90
N PRO A 763 -1.82 34.97 -15.49
CA PRO A 763 -2.79 35.36 -14.47
C PRO A 763 -4.23 35.31 -15.00
N GLY A 764 -5.18 35.13 -14.08
CA GLY A 764 -6.60 35.34 -14.34
C GLY A 764 -7.42 34.07 -14.58
N TYR A 765 -8.67 34.28 -14.98
CA TYR A 765 -9.65 33.23 -15.23
C TYR A 765 -9.83 32.99 -16.73
N TRP A 766 -10.26 31.78 -17.10
CA TRP A 766 -10.67 31.53 -18.47
C TRP A 766 -11.92 32.36 -18.81
N GLY A 767 -11.84 33.18 -19.87
CA GLY A 767 -12.95 33.98 -20.36
C GLY A 767 -13.04 35.41 -19.81
N ASP A 768 -12.11 35.84 -18.96
CA ASP A 768 -12.03 37.24 -18.53
C ASP A 768 -11.45 38.12 -19.64
N GLU A 769 -12.21 39.12 -20.10
CA GLU A 769 -11.83 40.06 -21.16
C GLU A 769 -10.77 41.09 -20.73
N ALA A 770 -10.10 40.90 -19.58
CA ALA A 770 -9.54 42.00 -18.79
C ALA A 770 -8.02 42.23 -18.87
N GLU A 771 -7.21 41.41 -19.54
CA GLU A 771 -5.78 41.69 -19.69
C GLU A 771 -5.31 41.65 -21.16
N GLU A 772 -4.49 42.65 -21.53
CA GLU A 772 -3.96 42.94 -22.87
C GLU A 772 -3.15 41.77 -23.50
N ASP A 773 -2.91 40.68 -22.75
CA ASP A 773 -2.23 39.45 -23.22
C ASP A 773 -3.19 38.34 -23.71
N THR A 774 -4.50 38.54 -23.67
CA THR A 774 -5.49 37.58 -24.21
C THR A 774 -5.39 37.37 -25.72
N ASP A 775 -4.78 38.31 -26.46
CA ASP A 775 -4.47 38.15 -27.88
C ASP A 775 -3.47 37.00 -28.15
N LEU A 776 -2.65 36.59 -27.15
CA LEU A 776 -1.75 35.42 -27.27
C LEU A 776 -2.50 34.08 -27.22
N LEU A 777 -3.72 34.05 -26.64
CA LEU A 777 -4.52 32.83 -26.46
C LEU A 777 -5.45 32.54 -27.64
N LEU A 778 -5.78 33.55 -28.47
CA LEU A 778 -6.84 33.48 -29.47
C LEU A 778 -6.38 33.15 -30.91
N ASP A 779 -5.07 33.12 -31.20
CA ASP A 779 -4.53 32.86 -32.54
C ASP A 779 -4.08 31.39 -32.76
N HIS A 780 -4.31 30.52 -31.78
CA HIS A 780 -3.77 29.17 -31.77
C HIS A 780 -4.80 28.11 -31.37
N LYS A 781 -4.98 27.14 -32.26
CA LYS A 781 -5.72 25.92 -31.93
C LYS A 781 -4.79 24.95 -31.18
N TYR A 782 -5.17 24.53 -29.99
CA TYR A 782 -4.41 23.60 -29.14
C TYR A 782 -4.63 22.14 -29.56
N GLU A 783 -3.56 21.36 -29.51
CA GLU A 783 -3.59 19.90 -29.65
C GLU A 783 -4.16 19.25 -28.39
N ALA A 784 -3.89 19.83 -27.22
CA ALA A 784 -4.41 19.36 -25.94
C ALA A 784 -4.85 20.52 -25.04
N VAL A 785 -5.98 20.34 -24.36
CA VAL A 785 -6.42 21.21 -23.26
C VAL A 785 -6.64 20.35 -22.03
N ALA A 786 -6.08 20.72 -20.88
CA ALA A 786 -6.17 19.97 -19.63
C ALA A 786 -6.86 20.80 -18.54
N CYS A 787 -7.79 20.16 -17.83
CA CYS A 787 -8.51 20.72 -16.68
C CYS A 787 -8.49 19.68 -15.56
N TRP A 788 -7.54 19.78 -14.62
CA TRP A 788 -7.43 18.85 -13.51
C TRP A 788 -8.09 19.43 -12.26
N HIS A 789 -9.25 18.87 -11.86
CA HIS A 789 -10.02 19.37 -10.70
C HIS A 789 -10.36 20.86 -10.81
N VAL A 790 -10.90 21.25 -11.96
CA VAL A 790 -11.34 22.64 -12.26
C VAL A 790 -12.84 22.71 -12.48
N LEU A 791 -13.40 21.72 -13.17
CA LEU A 791 -14.75 21.79 -13.74
C LEU A 791 -15.85 21.86 -12.67
N GLU A 792 -15.61 21.27 -11.51
CA GLU A 792 -16.45 21.30 -10.32
C GLU A 792 -16.58 22.69 -9.68
N HIS A 793 -15.64 23.59 -9.96
CA HIS A 793 -15.62 24.97 -9.48
C HIS A 793 -16.24 25.96 -10.50
N ILE A 794 -16.56 25.52 -11.72
CA ILE A 794 -17.04 26.40 -12.78
C ILE A 794 -18.55 26.60 -12.69
N ALA A 795 -18.99 27.85 -12.55
CA ALA A 795 -20.42 28.20 -12.38
C ALA A 795 -21.30 27.95 -13.63
N ASP A 796 -20.72 28.04 -14.83
CA ASP A 796 -21.35 27.64 -16.11
C ASP A 796 -20.47 26.65 -16.88
N PRO A 797 -20.51 25.36 -16.53
CA PRO A 797 -19.60 24.37 -17.09
C PRO A 797 -19.90 24.02 -18.55
N VAL A 798 -21.12 24.31 -19.05
CA VAL A 798 -21.47 24.06 -20.46
C VAL A 798 -20.81 25.10 -21.36
N THR A 799 -20.94 26.38 -21.01
CA THR A 799 -20.31 27.48 -21.75
C THR A 799 -18.79 27.33 -21.71
N PHE A 800 -18.22 27.11 -20.52
CA PHE A 800 -16.78 26.88 -20.35
C PHE A 800 -16.21 25.77 -21.25
N LEU A 801 -16.82 24.59 -21.26
CA LEU A 801 -16.36 23.49 -22.13
C LEU A 801 -16.62 23.76 -23.61
N THR A 802 -17.66 24.53 -23.94
CA THR A 802 -17.93 24.95 -25.32
C THR A 802 -16.84 25.89 -25.81
N ASP A 803 -16.39 26.83 -24.99
CA ASP A 803 -15.33 27.77 -25.32
C ASP A 803 -13.99 27.05 -25.47
N LEU A 804 -13.63 26.17 -24.52
CA LEU A 804 -12.40 25.36 -24.62
C LEU A 804 -12.41 24.45 -25.85
N ARG A 805 -13.56 23.88 -26.21
CA ARG A 805 -13.72 23.09 -27.44
C ARG A 805 -13.39 23.92 -28.68
N GLU A 806 -13.73 25.20 -28.72
CA GLU A 806 -13.46 26.08 -29.86
C GLU A 806 -11.97 26.41 -30.02
N GLN A 807 -11.21 26.32 -28.92
CA GLN A 807 -9.76 26.45 -28.92
C GLN A 807 -9.04 25.18 -29.39
N LEU A 808 -9.72 24.05 -29.55
CA LEU A 808 -9.08 22.82 -30.01
C LEU A 808 -8.84 22.81 -31.53
N GLN A 809 -7.77 22.13 -31.92
CA GLN A 809 -7.60 21.63 -33.29
C GLN A 809 -8.69 20.61 -33.65
N PRO A 810 -8.94 20.34 -34.96
CA PRO A 810 -9.90 19.33 -35.38
C PRO A 810 -9.71 17.93 -34.73
N ASP A 811 -8.46 17.56 -34.42
CA ASP A 811 -8.10 16.31 -33.72
C ASP A 811 -7.64 16.54 -32.26
N GLY A 812 -7.84 17.77 -31.76
CA GLY A 812 -7.47 18.16 -30.42
C GLY A 812 -8.27 17.42 -29.36
N THR A 813 -7.65 17.22 -28.19
CA THR A 813 -8.21 16.42 -27.10
C THR A 813 -8.31 17.24 -25.82
N ILE A 814 -9.45 17.18 -25.15
CA ILE A 814 -9.65 17.73 -23.80
C ILE A 814 -9.46 16.62 -22.77
N TYR A 815 -8.71 16.91 -21.72
CA TYR A 815 -8.43 16.04 -20.58
C TYR A 815 -9.05 16.64 -19.33
N ILE A 816 -9.87 15.87 -18.62
CA ILE A 816 -10.63 16.33 -17.45
C ILE A 816 -10.46 15.33 -16.32
N THR A 817 -10.16 15.82 -15.12
CA THR A 817 -10.45 15.10 -13.87
C THR A 817 -11.39 15.88 -12.99
N VAL A 818 -12.31 15.18 -12.32
CA VAL A 818 -13.23 15.75 -11.32
C VAL A 818 -13.46 14.72 -10.20
N PRO A 819 -13.84 15.13 -8.98
CA PRO A 819 -14.30 14.23 -7.93
C PRO A 819 -15.45 13.33 -8.40
N ASN A 820 -15.39 12.04 -8.07
CA ASN A 820 -16.45 11.11 -8.44
C ASN A 820 -17.55 11.09 -7.38
N LYS A 821 -18.73 11.60 -7.74
CA LYS A 821 -19.93 11.56 -6.90
C LYS A 821 -20.25 10.13 -6.43
N ASN A 822 -20.03 9.13 -7.28
CA ASN A 822 -20.31 7.71 -6.98
C ASN A 822 -19.09 6.97 -6.42
N SER A 823 -18.08 7.70 -5.92
CA SER A 823 -16.88 7.12 -5.34
C SER A 823 -17.18 6.26 -4.11
N PHE A 824 -16.27 5.33 -3.83
CA PHE A 824 -16.24 4.63 -2.54
C PHE A 824 -16.11 5.61 -1.36
N THR A 825 -15.39 6.72 -1.55
CA THR A 825 -15.25 7.80 -0.57
C THR A 825 -16.62 8.35 -0.13
N ASN A 826 -17.48 8.70 -1.08
CA ASN A 826 -18.82 9.19 -0.80
C ASN A 826 -19.75 8.10 -0.25
N GLU A 827 -19.58 6.83 -0.64
CA GLU A 827 -20.36 5.75 -0.04
C GLU A 827 -19.99 5.53 1.43
N ALA A 828 -18.69 5.58 1.77
CA ALA A 828 -18.21 5.33 3.11
C ALA A 828 -18.58 6.44 4.09
N TYR A 829 -18.44 7.71 3.69
CA TYR A 829 -18.70 8.86 4.57
C TYR A 829 -20.11 9.48 4.39
N GLY A 830 -20.85 9.07 3.36
CA GLY A 830 -22.17 9.64 3.05
C GLY A 830 -22.10 11.15 2.81
N VAL A 831 -23.05 11.88 3.39
CA VAL A 831 -23.13 13.36 3.30
C VAL A 831 -22.02 14.08 4.07
N TYR A 832 -21.20 13.38 4.85
CA TYR A 832 -20.06 13.99 5.55
C TYR A 832 -18.74 13.81 4.80
N SER A 833 -18.78 13.23 3.59
CA SER A 833 -17.61 13.04 2.75
C SER A 833 -16.90 14.36 2.45
N PRO A 834 -15.55 14.41 2.50
CA PRO A 834 -14.79 15.61 2.15
C PRO A 834 -15.18 16.16 0.77
N LEU A 835 -15.40 15.26 -0.20
CA LEU A 835 -15.80 15.61 -1.56
C LEU A 835 -17.15 16.36 -1.67
N PHE A 836 -18.03 16.26 -0.67
CA PHE A 836 -19.29 17.02 -0.60
C PHE A 836 -19.23 18.24 0.31
N THR A 837 -18.23 18.32 1.19
CA THR A 837 -18.16 19.39 2.20
C THR A 837 -17.21 20.52 1.83
N GLU A 838 -16.38 20.32 0.80
CA GLU A 838 -15.55 21.35 0.18
C GLU A 838 -16.46 22.46 -0.38
N GLU A 839 -16.30 23.66 0.18
CA GLU A 839 -17.18 24.81 -0.06
C GLU A 839 -17.03 25.35 -1.49
N ASP A 840 -15.89 25.13 -2.12
CA ASP A 840 -15.59 25.54 -3.47
C ASP A 840 -16.13 24.59 -4.56
N HIS A 841 -16.63 23.40 -4.20
CA HIS A 841 -17.28 22.50 -5.15
C HIS A 841 -18.73 22.94 -5.45
N LEU A 842 -18.94 23.50 -6.64
CA LEU A 842 -20.25 23.94 -7.12
C LEU A 842 -21.07 22.77 -7.70
N TYR A 843 -20.39 21.78 -8.28
CA TYR A 843 -21.00 20.63 -8.96
C TYR A 843 -20.31 19.31 -8.57
N HIS A 844 -21.11 18.26 -8.35
CA HIS A 844 -20.60 16.91 -8.10
C HIS A 844 -21.03 15.95 -9.21
N TYR A 845 -20.06 15.51 -10.00
CA TYR A 845 -20.31 14.72 -11.21
C TYR A 845 -20.25 13.21 -10.96
N SER A 846 -21.16 12.49 -11.61
CA SER A 846 -21.08 11.04 -11.81
C SER A 846 -20.64 10.78 -13.25
N GLU A 847 -20.28 9.54 -13.59
CA GLU A 847 -19.97 9.18 -14.97
C GLU A 847 -21.09 9.62 -15.94
N HIS A 848 -22.35 9.39 -15.55
CA HIS A 848 -23.51 9.75 -16.35
C HIS A 848 -23.64 11.26 -16.55
N THR A 849 -23.52 12.06 -15.48
CA THR A 849 -23.70 13.51 -15.58
C THR A 849 -22.53 14.21 -16.24
N LEU A 850 -21.30 13.69 -16.09
CA LEU A 850 -20.13 14.18 -16.83
C LEU A 850 -20.28 13.89 -18.34
N ALA A 851 -20.71 12.69 -18.71
CA ALA A 851 -20.98 12.36 -20.12
C ALA A 851 -22.09 13.23 -20.73
N LEU A 852 -23.15 13.53 -19.97
CA LEU A 852 -24.21 14.46 -20.39
C LEU A 852 -23.69 15.88 -20.58
N LEU A 853 -22.82 16.35 -19.68
CA LEU A 853 -22.20 17.67 -19.77
C LEU A 853 -21.33 17.79 -21.02
N LEU A 854 -20.48 16.80 -21.27
CA LEU A 854 -19.65 16.73 -22.48
C LEU A 854 -20.51 16.78 -23.75
N ALA A 855 -21.55 15.94 -23.82
CA ALA A 855 -22.44 15.89 -24.97
C ALA A 855 -23.13 17.24 -25.23
N LYS A 856 -23.56 17.93 -24.16
CA LYS A 856 -24.16 19.29 -24.26
C LYS A 856 -23.17 20.34 -24.73
N SER A 857 -21.89 20.14 -24.46
CA SER A 857 -20.80 21.04 -24.84
C SER A 857 -20.22 20.73 -26.22
N GLY A 858 -20.79 19.77 -26.96
CA GLY A 858 -20.31 19.35 -28.28
C GLY A 858 -19.08 18.45 -28.24
N LEU A 859 -18.85 17.76 -27.12
CA LEU A 859 -17.74 16.84 -26.90
C LEU A 859 -18.24 15.40 -26.73
N ARG A 860 -17.43 14.43 -27.13
CA ARG A 860 -17.66 13.00 -26.88
C ARG A 860 -16.47 12.38 -26.13
N PRO A 861 -16.72 11.54 -25.12
CA PRO A 861 -15.65 10.83 -24.45
C PRO A 861 -15.02 9.79 -25.39
N VAL A 862 -13.69 9.79 -25.45
CA VAL A 862 -12.84 8.73 -26.03
C VAL A 862 -12.47 7.72 -24.95
N ALA A 863 -12.19 8.20 -23.74
CA ALA A 863 -12.03 7.39 -22.55
C ALA A 863 -12.75 8.06 -21.37
N LEU A 864 -13.41 7.25 -20.55
CA LEU A 864 -14.04 7.69 -19.32
C LEU A 864 -13.92 6.55 -18.30
N PHE A 865 -13.13 6.77 -17.26
CA PHE A 865 -12.82 5.77 -16.26
C PHE A 865 -12.64 6.45 -14.90
N THR A 866 -12.39 5.66 -13.85
CA THR A 866 -12.19 6.21 -12.51
C THR A 866 -10.82 5.83 -12.00
N ARG A 867 -10.17 6.76 -11.30
CA ARG A 867 -8.90 6.50 -10.61
C ARG A 867 -9.15 6.54 -9.11
N GLN A 868 -8.65 5.51 -8.42
CA GLN A 868 -8.61 5.49 -6.98
C GLN A 868 -7.20 5.88 -6.56
N LEU A 869 -7.09 6.94 -5.76
CA LEU A 869 -5.81 7.33 -5.17
C LEU A 869 -5.48 6.33 -4.05
N PRO A 870 -4.33 5.63 -4.10
CA PRO A 870 -3.96 4.63 -3.10
C PRO A 870 -3.92 5.20 -1.69
N SER A 871 -3.31 6.39 -1.52
CA SER A 871 -3.24 7.10 -0.24
C SER A 871 -4.60 7.41 0.36
N GLY A 872 -5.58 7.78 -0.46
CA GLY A 872 -6.96 8.04 -0.01
C GLY A 872 -7.75 6.77 0.31
N LEU A 873 -7.47 5.65 -0.38
CA LEU A 873 -8.15 4.37 -0.11
C LEU A 873 -7.71 3.77 1.22
N ASP A 874 -6.41 3.81 1.54
CA ASP A 874 -5.88 3.25 2.78
C ASP A 874 -6.46 3.97 4.01
N ALA A 875 -6.60 5.29 3.94
CA ALA A 875 -7.29 6.11 4.94
C ALA A 875 -8.77 5.72 5.12
N LEU A 876 -9.50 5.59 4.01
CA LEU A 876 -10.91 5.19 3.96
C LEU A 876 -11.17 3.80 4.55
N LEU A 877 -10.24 2.89 4.31
CA LEU A 877 -10.34 1.51 4.78
C LEU A 877 -10.10 1.41 6.28
N GLN A 878 -9.16 2.18 6.81
CA GLN A 878 -8.87 2.25 8.24
C GLN A 878 -10.02 2.89 9.05
N ALA A 879 -10.82 3.77 8.43
CA ALA A 879 -11.94 4.46 9.08
C ALA A 879 -13.25 3.64 9.15
N HIS A 880 -13.40 2.54 8.39
CA HIS A 880 -14.68 1.84 8.24
C HIS A 880 -14.75 0.51 9.05
N PRO A 881 -15.75 0.29 9.93
CA PRO A 881 -15.80 -0.86 10.86
C PRO A 881 -15.84 -2.25 10.21
N LEU A 882 -16.24 -2.34 8.94
CA LEU A 882 -16.27 -3.57 8.14
C LEU A 882 -15.00 -3.81 7.30
N TYR A 883 -14.10 -2.82 7.22
CA TYR A 883 -12.93 -2.84 6.32
C TYR A 883 -11.61 -2.40 6.98
N GLY A 884 -11.61 -2.09 8.28
CA GLY A 884 -10.41 -1.74 9.06
C GLY A 884 -9.39 -2.89 9.23
N GLU A 885 -9.74 -4.10 8.80
CA GLU A 885 -8.88 -5.29 8.84
C GLU A 885 -8.61 -5.86 7.44
N LEU A 886 -8.64 -5.04 6.39
CA LEU A 886 -8.27 -5.50 5.04
C LEU A 886 -6.74 -5.60 4.91
N THR A 887 -6.27 -6.79 4.52
CA THR A 887 -4.88 -7.03 4.11
C THR A 887 -4.51 -6.20 2.88
N LEU A 888 -3.22 -5.96 2.63
CA LEU A 888 -2.77 -5.23 1.43
C LEU A 888 -3.35 -5.83 0.12
N THR A 889 -3.51 -7.16 0.04
CA THR A 889 -4.15 -7.84 -1.09
C THR A 889 -5.64 -7.52 -1.21
N GLU A 890 -6.36 -7.43 -0.10
CA GLU A 890 -7.76 -7.00 -0.09
C GLU A 890 -7.91 -5.50 -0.33
N GLN A 891 -6.96 -4.68 0.11
CA GLN A 891 -6.88 -3.26 -0.21
C GLN A 891 -6.63 -3.07 -1.72
N MET A 892 -5.69 -3.80 -2.31
CA MET A 892 -5.43 -3.80 -3.76
C MET A 892 -6.59 -4.42 -4.56
N GLY A 893 -7.21 -5.47 -4.04
CA GLY A 893 -8.39 -6.11 -4.63
C GLY A 893 -9.60 -5.19 -4.59
N LEU A 894 -9.79 -4.46 -3.49
CA LEU A 894 -10.77 -3.40 -3.39
C LEU A 894 -10.40 -2.27 -4.34
N LEU A 895 -9.17 -1.78 -4.39
CA LEU A 895 -8.74 -0.74 -5.31
C LEU A 895 -9.04 -1.10 -6.77
N ALA A 896 -8.73 -2.34 -7.18
CA ALA A 896 -9.05 -2.86 -8.51
C ALA A 896 -10.56 -3.02 -8.73
N LYS A 897 -11.30 -3.48 -7.72
CA LYS A 897 -12.77 -3.57 -7.77
C LYS A 897 -13.41 -2.19 -7.89
N LEU A 898 -12.96 -1.22 -7.11
CA LEU A 898 -13.43 0.15 -7.14
C LEU A 898 -13.16 0.78 -8.51
N GLN A 899 -11.99 0.56 -9.11
CA GLN A 899 -11.74 1.00 -10.47
C GLN A 899 -12.64 0.29 -11.50
N GLY A 900 -12.81 -1.03 -11.38
CA GLY A 900 -13.64 -1.83 -12.28
C GLY A 900 -15.14 -1.53 -12.20
N GLU A 901 -15.64 -1.19 -11.01
CA GLU A 901 -17.04 -0.79 -10.76
C GLU A 901 -17.27 0.71 -10.97
N LYS A 902 -16.25 1.46 -11.41
CA LYS A 902 -16.28 2.92 -11.60
C LYS A 902 -16.60 3.71 -10.32
N ARG A 903 -16.07 3.21 -9.21
CA ARG A 903 -16.19 3.72 -7.84
C ARG A 903 -14.87 4.28 -7.31
N GLY A 904 -13.87 4.51 -8.18
CA GLY A 904 -12.67 5.22 -7.80
C GLY A 904 -12.96 6.66 -7.34
N HIS A 905 -12.01 7.23 -6.60
CA HIS A 905 -12.07 8.57 -6.00
C HIS A 905 -12.37 9.70 -7.00
N GLU A 906 -11.72 9.69 -8.17
CA GLU A 906 -11.89 10.70 -9.22
C GLU A 906 -12.38 10.08 -10.54
N LEU A 907 -13.13 10.84 -11.33
CA LEU A 907 -13.46 10.53 -12.73
C LEU A 907 -12.37 11.12 -13.62
N CYS A 908 -11.83 10.32 -14.53
CA CYS A 908 -10.89 10.77 -15.55
C CYS A 908 -11.56 10.66 -16.92
N CYS A 909 -11.61 11.76 -17.67
CA CYS A 909 -12.18 11.79 -19.01
C CYS A 909 -11.18 12.35 -20.02
N VAL A 910 -11.10 11.66 -21.16
CA VAL A 910 -10.43 12.12 -22.38
C VAL A 910 -11.52 12.30 -23.42
N ALA A 911 -11.72 13.52 -23.91
CA ALA A 911 -12.82 13.87 -24.80
C ALA A 911 -12.34 14.58 -26.07
N ARG A 912 -13.11 14.44 -27.15
CA ARG A 912 -12.87 15.09 -28.44
C ARG A 912 -14.14 15.74 -28.96
N VAL A 913 -14.00 16.62 -29.94
CA VAL A 913 -15.12 17.25 -30.65
C VAL A 913 -15.98 16.17 -31.33
N ILE A 914 -17.31 16.36 -31.31
CA ILE A 914 -18.28 15.49 -32.00
C ILE A 914 -18.18 15.62 -33.52
#